data_AF-A0A8C5SHP3-F1
#
_entry.id   AF-A0A8C5SHP3-F1
#
_cell.length_a   1.000
_cell.length_b   1.000
_cell.length_c   1.000
_cell.angle_alpha   90.00
_cell.angle_beta   90.00
_cell.angle_gamma   90.00
#
_symmetry.space_group_name_H-M   'P 1'
#
loop_
_entity.id
_entity.type
_entity.pdbx_description
1 polymer ?
#
loop_
_entity_poly.entity_id
_entity_poly.type
_entity_poly.pdbx_seq_one_letter_code
_entity_poly.pdbx_strand_id
1 'polypeptide(L)'
;MDGLYGSLAFVCTKTDSFSITDIIRDLNLQDQIRPLEEELQELERQRTQAEVEKKHLYDQLQQPQPARKESAAADSVWLQRHNILEKEFKICALQREKDARLRAISLICVQARNEFSKQRILMDFSAGLQEVSRRAEGEEDGEEEGDEGDSAGEQQPVNLEVFTASSTEYLKLGGKLLCNGQPQVFHDIKDTEIPALKKFAMDTALKHSMVATEKVIRDVARVLSQMVNYLNSQRMEADAHQAQVQEMLQQALQGLPALLQGVLSASSQDLRPAFEALLLGSLQNGAERAKQLSEAIAKGWSSPVVGYPHMTYRAICNHHGVYTSSKYQSVDFNKELAEPILQVISVAWNEVFSSRLASSIKSFTAALLDQLSSFFRGLKKKLHQHRPVAEALRAIHAQQMEAARARLLNFTLDQMTSITRKQRTVSRLLIPTIQAGMEPAYAACSQLSGQGYFQRMKEEMEKFVHLQKDAIFDSAVEKMWQQLELLQLSIHRSLQTVAQELATSIRMQFEPLLSPVQKNKEILPELQRLCAKVDKICQRSGVDYVLPTAVQPEEKLPRTEAKLPGSGSCVSFPAASMDVRVGALLLPHLAAIQVSREHITLTLAGEPTKASLPLGSIYRCEGCLPLGCLILHVSAKAASEVVVQCRVHLPSPGLCSQEALVIREVTQDERQLPKLRDCLAARLSAATWVQELSPRQGREKLLSLGVSYPGQNLESAEPPGPQGASAPEPIAAVGTAGQQPRPLLPWHPYGRKRAGEAVLPQLEKKSKVLPAEPAGCAWLPYGQSAGVKPTSHSAALLGSHSPEGTFHPGSPPCPMAETPGSEPSAVPCAAGLLWAGANQGGCRKPPSVTVKEEEANLPPEKTRPHLL
;
A
#
# COMPACT_ATOMS: atom_id res chain seq x y z
N MET A 1 14.49 5.04 9.25
CA MET A 1 14.81 3.71 9.82
C MET A 1 13.80 2.61 9.46
N ASP A 2 12.48 2.74 9.63
CA ASP A 2 11.57 1.59 9.39
C ASP A 2 11.23 1.30 7.91
N GLY A 3 11.97 1.88 6.96
CA GLY A 3 12.13 1.43 5.56
C GLY A 3 10.91 1.54 4.63
N LEU A 4 9.71 1.73 5.18
CA LEU A 4 8.42 1.68 4.46
C LEU A 4 8.09 2.95 3.64
N TYR A 5 9.11 3.64 3.11
CA TYR A 5 8.93 4.88 2.36
C TYR A 5 8.06 4.70 1.11
N GLY A 6 8.19 3.56 0.41
CA GLY A 6 7.37 3.19 -0.76
C GLY A 6 5.92 2.75 -0.46
N SER A 7 5.46 2.88 0.79
CA SER A 7 4.04 2.71 1.16
C SER A 7 3.54 3.83 2.09
N LEU A 8 4.27 4.94 2.14
CA LEU A 8 3.86 6.19 2.80
C LEU A 8 3.00 7.03 1.84
N ALA A 9 2.11 7.84 2.40
CA ALA A 9 1.44 8.93 1.70
C ALA A 9 1.24 10.10 2.67
N PHE A 10 1.38 11.33 2.17
CA PHE A 10 1.13 12.54 2.94
C PHE A 10 -0.29 13.06 2.67
N VAL A 11 -0.99 13.50 3.72
CA VAL A 11 -2.33 14.08 3.61
C VAL A 11 -2.34 15.46 4.26
N CYS A 12 -2.16 16.49 3.44
CA CYS A 12 -2.38 17.87 3.83
C CYS A 12 -3.89 18.08 4.01
N THR A 13 -4.30 18.65 5.15
CA THR A 13 -5.72 18.88 5.47
C THR A 13 -6.00 20.38 5.62
N LYS A 14 -7.30 20.77 5.62
CA LYS A 14 -7.77 22.16 5.66
C LYS A 14 -7.34 22.99 4.45
N THR A 15 -7.26 22.39 3.28
CA THR A 15 -6.91 23.10 2.03
C THR A 15 -7.97 24.12 1.61
N ASP A 16 -9.16 24.06 2.21
CA ASP A 16 -10.23 25.07 2.21
C ASP A 16 -9.92 26.35 3.02
N SER A 17 -8.85 26.41 3.80
CA SER A 17 -8.44 27.61 4.55
C SER A 17 -7.20 28.26 3.90
N PHE A 18 -7.34 29.52 3.48
CA PHE A 18 -6.29 30.30 2.81
C PHE A 18 -6.60 31.80 2.81
N SER A 19 -5.56 32.59 2.54
CA SER A 19 -5.66 34.00 2.14
C SER A 19 -5.31 34.09 0.66
N ILE A 20 -6.20 34.68 -0.14
CA ILE A 20 -5.99 34.84 -1.59
C ILE A 20 -4.79 35.78 -1.82
N THR A 21 -4.78 36.94 -1.18
CA THR A 21 -3.75 37.98 -1.34
C THR A 21 -2.34 37.48 -1.05
N ASP A 22 -2.18 36.63 -0.03
CA ASP A 22 -0.89 36.03 0.30
C ASP A 22 -0.45 35.01 -0.77
N ILE A 23 -1.36 34.15 -1.25
CA ILE A 23 -1.03 33.18 -2.32
C ILE A 23 -0.64 33.90 -3.62
N ILE A 24 -1.36 34.95 -4.03
CA ILE A 24 -1.05 35.68 -5.27
C ILE A 24 0.35 36.32 -5.20
N ARG A 25 0.72 36.86 -4.03
CA ARG A 25 2.05 37.43 -3.78
C ARG A 25 3.13 36.34 -3.74
N ASP A 26 2.92 35.30 -2.95
CA ASP A 26 3.97 34.32 -2.62
C ASP A 26 4.23 33.32 -3.77
N LEU A 27 3.27 33.16 -4.70
CA LEU A 27 3.40 32.34 -5.91
C LEU A 27 3.39 33.15 -7.23
N ASN A 28 3.48 34.48 -7.16
CA ASN A 28 3.50 35.40 -8.32
C ASN A 28 2.36 35.20 -9.33
N LEU A 29 1.14 34.89 -8.87
CA LEU A 29 -0.01 34.59 -9.75
C LEU A 29 -0.67 35.83 -10.39
N GLN A 30 -0.08 37.00 -10.20
CA GLN A 30 -0.59 38.30 -10.66
C GLN A 30 -1.03 38.30 -12.12
N ASP A 31 -0.19 37.83 -13.05
CA ASP A 31 -0.49 37.88 -14.49
C ASP A 31 -1.54 36.83 -14.93
N GLN A 32 -1.78 35.79 -14.12
CA GLN A 32 -2.86 34.82 -14.37
C GLN A 32 -4.22 35.31 -13.87
N ILE A 33 -4.22 36.19 -12.84
CA ILE A 33 -5.42 36.62 -12.12
C ILE A 33 -5.89 38.02 -12.54
N ARG A 34 -4.99 38.91 -12.98
CA ARG A 34 -5.30 40.23 -13.54
C ARG A 34 -6.52 40.26 -14.49
N PRO A 35 -6.66 39.39 -15.52
CA PRO A 35 -7.83 39.43 -16.40
C PRO A 35 -9.16 39.18 -15.66
N LEU A 36 -9.17 38.32 -14.64
CA LEU A 36 -10.35 38.07 -13.80
C LEU A 36 -10.65 39.24 -12.86
N GLU A 37 -9.62 39.97 -12.41
CA GLU A 37 -9.77 41.21 -11.63
C GLU A 37 -10.31 42.37 -12.46
N GLU A 38 -9.87 42.51 -13.71
CA GLU A 38 -10.39 43.47 -14.68
C GLU A 38 -11.87 43.19 -15.02
N GLU A 39 -12.23 41.92 -15.28
CA GLU A 39 -13.63 41.48 -15.42
C GLU A 39 -14.47 41.79 -14.16
N LEU A 40 -13.93 41.55 -12.96
CA LEU A 40 -14.62 41.84 -11.70
C LEU A 40 -14.91 43.33 -11.52
N GLN A 41 -13.96 44.21 -11.86
CA GLN A 41 -14.16 45.67 -11.80
C GLN A 41 -15.25 46.12 -12.78
N GLU A 42 -15.27 45.57 -14.01
CA GLU A 42 -16.31 45.88 -15.00
C GLU A 42 -17.69 45.35 -14.57
N LEU A 43 -17.77 44.14 -13.99
CA LEU A 43 -19.02 43.59 -13.43
C LEU A 43 -19.55 44.43 -12.25
N GLU A 44 -18.68 44.91 -11.37
CA GLU A 44 -19.04 45.83 -10.28
C GLU A 44 -19.57 47.17 -10.82
N ARG A 45 -18.90 47.73 -11.85
CA ARG A 45 -19.33 48.95 -12.55
C ARG A 45 -20.69 48.78 -13.23
N GLN A 46 -20.93 47.64 -13.87
CA GLN A 46 -22.24 47.34 -14.48
C GLN A 46 -23.34 47.12 -13.42
N ARG A 47 -23.03 46.48 -12.27
CA ARG A 47 -24.02 46.27 -11.21
C ARG A 47 -24.41 47.60 -10.55
N THR A 48 -23.44 48.43 -10.21
CA THR A 48 -23.66 49.75 -9.61
C THR A 48 -24.41 50.70 -10.55
N GLN A 49 -24.11 50.69 -11.85
CA GLN A 49 -24.91 51.41 -12.86
C GLN A 49 -26.36 50.92 -12.89
N ALA A 50 -26.60 49.59 -12.88
CA ALA A 50 -27.95 49.04 -12.87
C ALA A 50 -28.71 49.33 -11.56
N GLU A 51 -28.02 49.41 -10.42
CA GLU A 51 -28.58 49.83 -9.13
C GLU A 51 -29.03 51.29 -9.13
N VAL A 52 -28.22 52.20 -9.73
CA VAL A 52 -28.58 53.62 -9.91
C VAL A 52 -29.77 53.77 -10.87
N GLU A 53 -29.76 53.06 -12.00
CA GLU A 53 -30.89 53.04 -12.94
C GLU A 53 -32.18 52.52 -12.28
N LYS A 54 -32.09 51.44 -11.50
CA LYS A 54 -33.24 50.91 -10.75
C LYS A 54 -33.77 51.94 -9.76
N LYS A 55 -32.89 52.59 -8.99
CA LYS A 55 -33.28 53.62 -8.02
C LYS A 55 -34.01 54.78 -8.70
N HIS A 56 -33.47 55.28 -9.82
CA HIS A 56 -34.11 56.34 -10.60
C HIS A 56 -35.50 55.94 -11.12
N LEU A 57 -35.71 54.69 -11.56
CA LEU A 57 -37.04 54.17 -11.93
C LEU A 57 -38.00 54.07 -10.73
N TYR A 58 -37.52 53.68 -9.55
CA TYR A 58 -38.32 53.73 -8.32
C TYR A 58 -38.70 55.15 -7.92
N ASP A 59 -37.76 56.10 -7.98
CA ASP A 59 -37.99 57.50 -7.64
C ASP A 59 -39.01 58.13 -8.60
N GLN A 60 -38.99 57.77 -9.89
CA GLN A 60 -40.03 58.15 -10.87
C GLN A 60 -41.40 57.53 -10.57
N LEU A 61 -41.45 56.26 -10.13
CA LEU A 61 -42.70 55.57 -9.81
C LEU A 61 -43.39 56.14 -8.55
N GLN A 62 -42.67 56.88 -7.71
CA GLN A 62 -43.21 57.54 -6.50
C GLN A 62 -43.71 58.97 -6.75
N GLN A 63 -43.49 59.56 -7.94
CA GLN A 63 -43.97 60.92 -8.24
C GLN A 63 -45.48 60.93 -8.59
N PRO A 64 -46.24 61.94 -8.13
CA PRO A 64 -47.67 62.03 -8.42
C PRO A 64 -47.94 62.36 -9.89
N GLN A 65 -48.56 61.42 -10.61
CA GLN A 65 -49.01 61.57 -11.99
C GLN A 65 -50.15 62.61 -12.09
N PRO A 66 -50.09 63.58 -13.03
CA PRO A 66 -51.23 64.46 -13.32
C PRO A 66 -52.34 63.69 -14.05
N ALA A 67 -53.60 64.02 -13.77
CA ALA A 67 -54.76 63.27 -14.23
C ALA A 67 -54.84 63.15 -15.77
N ARG A 68 -54.58 61.94 -16.28
CA ARG A 68 -54.81 61.50 -17.67
C ARG A 68 -55.59 60.18 -17.66
N LYS A 69 -56.21 59.86 -18.80
CA LYS A 69 -57.15 58.72 -18.97
C LYS A 69 -56.63 57.43 -18.35
N GLU A 70 -57.48 56.78 -17.55
CA GLU A 70 -57.11 55.76 -16.58
C GLU A 70 -56.39 54.54 -17.18
N SER A 71 -56.77 54.07 -18.38
CA SER A 71 -56.10 52.93 -19.02
C SER A 71 -54.64 53.22 -19.38
N ALA A 72 -54.36 54.40 -19.97
CA ALA A 72 -53.01 54.77 -20.37
C ALA A 72 -52.08 55.02 -19.17
N ALA A 73 -52.64 55.43 -18.03
CA ALA A 73 -51.91 55.52 -16.77
C ALA A 73 -51.56 54.12 -16.21
N ALA A 74 -52.50 53.16 -16.29
CA ALA A 74 -52.26 51.78 -15.89
C ALA A 74 -51.16 51.10 -16.74
N ASP A 75 -51.20 51.26 -18.06
CA ASP A 75 -50.19 50.72 -18.99
C ASP A 75 -48.79 51.30 -18.70
N SER A 76 -48.70 52.61 -18.46
CA SER A 76 -47.44 53.29 -18.10
C SER A 76 -46.86 52.77 -16.77
N VAL A 77 -47.70 52.57 -15.75
CA VAL A 77 -47.27 52.04 -14.44
C VAL A 77 -46.88 50.56 -14.51
N TRP A 78 -47.57 49.77 -15.34
CA TRP A 78 -47.18 48.39 -15.61
C TRP A 78 -45.80 48.32 -16.28
N LEU A 79 -45.55 49.15 -17.30
CA LEU A 79 -44.28 49.20 -18.01
C LEU A 79 -43.13 49.65 -17.11
N GLN A 80 -43.34 50.66 -16.24
CA GLN A 80 -42.35 51.07 -15.24
C GLN A 80 -42.01 49.94 -14.25
N ARG A 81 -43.02 49.19 -13.78
CA ARG A 81 -42.80 48.02 -12.91
C ARG A 81 -42.07 46.89 -13.62
N HIS A 82 -42.37 46.63 -14.89
CA HIS A 82 -41.66 45.66 -15.72
C HIS A 82 -40.17 46.03 -15.84
N ASN A 83 -39.87 47.29 -16.15
CA ASN A 83 -38.50 47.80 -16.26
C ASN A 83 -37.74 47.71 -14.93
N ILE A 84 -38.39 47.96 -13.78
CA ILE A 84 -37.78 47.76 -12.46
C ILE A 84 -37.40 46.29 -12.25
N LEU A 85 -38.31 45.35 -12.53
CA LEU A 85 -38.06 43.91 -12.41
C LEU A 85 -36.95 43.43 -13.36
N GLU A 86 -36.86 43.99 -14.57
CA GLU A 86 -35.76 43.74 -15.50
C GLU A 86 -34.41 44.17 -14.90
N LYS A 87 -34.33 45.38 -14.29
CA LYS A 87 -33.10 45.83 -13.60
C LYS A 87 -32.78 44.94 -12.39
N GLU A 88 -33.76 44.48 -11.63
CA GLU A 88 -33.53 43.53 -10.53
C GLU A 88 -33.00 42.19 -11.00
N PHE A 89 -33.56 41.64 -12.08
CA PHE A 89 -33.04 40.43 -12.72
C PHE A 89 -31.61 40.64 -13.22
N LYS A 90 -31.30 41.79 -13.85
CA LYS A 90 -29.95 42.14 -14.31
C LYS A 90 -28.95 42.28 -13.16
N ILE A 91 -29.32 42.94 -12.06
CA ILE A 91 -28.48 43.05 -10.85
C ILE A 91 -28.20 41.66 -10.27
N CYS A 92 -29.22 40.78 -10.21
CA CYS A 92 -29.05 39.41 -9.74
C CYS A 92 -28.19 38.55 -10.68
N ALA A 93 -28.25 38.77 -11.99
CA ALA A 93 -27.37 38.11 -12.96
C ALA A 93 -25.91 38.57 -12.81
N LEU A 94 -25.67 39.90 -12.77
CA LEU A 94 -24.34 40.48 -12.59
C LEU A 94 -23.69 40.08 -11.27
N GLN A 95 -24.48 39.98 -10.18
CA GLN A 95 -23.96 39.51 -8.90
C GLN A 95 -23.57 38.02 -8.94
N ARG A 96 -24.37 37.15 -9.59
CA ARG A 96 -24.00 35.74 -9.78
C ARG A 96 -22.71 35.56 -10.60
N GLU A 97 -22.53 36.40 -11.62
CA GLU A 97 -21.33 36.41 -12.46
C GLU A 97 -20.11 36.90 -11.66
N LYS A 98 -20.23 38.01 -10.91
CA LYS A 98 -19.20 38.48 -9.98
C LYS A 98 -18.79 37.37 -9.00
N ASP A 99 -19.76 36.71 -8.38
CA ASP A 99 -19.49 35.62 -7.44
C ASP A 99 -18.86 34.41 -8.13
N ALA A 100 -19.09 34.18 -9.43
CA ALA A 100 -18.40 33.15 -10.21
C ALA A 100 -16.93 33.51 -10.48
N ARG A 101 -16.61 34.75 -10.87
CA ARG A 101 -15.22 35.19 -11.08
C ARG A 101 -14.42 35.19 -9.78
N LEU A 102 -15.01 35.58 -8.64
CA LEU A 102 -14.38 35.45 -7.32
C LEU A 102 -14.05 33.99 -6.94
N ARG A 103 -14.93 33.03 -7.29
CA ARG A 103 -14.67 31.60 -7.09
C ARG A 103 -13.59 31.07 -8.04
N ALA A 104 -13.53 31.55 -9.29
CA ALA A 104 -12.47 31.19 -10.23
C ALA A 104 -11.08 31.62 -9.73
N ILE A 105 -10.93 32.85 -9.24
CA ILE A 105 -9.68 33.33 -8.61
C ILE A 105 -9.32 32.47 -7.39
N SER A 106 -10.31 32.14 -6.56
CA SER A 106 -10.13 31.29 -5.37
C SER A 106 -9.63 29.88 -5.75
N LEU A 107 -10.19 29.29 -6.81
CA LEU A 107 -9.80 27.97 -7.33
C LEU A 107 -8.36 27.97 -7.87
N ILE A 108 -7.99 28.96 -8.68
CA ILE A 108 -6.63 29.13 -9.22
C ILE A 108 -5.60 29.21 -8.08
N CYS A 109 -5.86 30.05 -7.07
CA CYS A 109 -4.98 30.20 -5.92
C CYS A 109 -4.82 28.88 -5.15
N VAL A 110 -5.92 28.16 -4.90
CA VAL A 110 -5.86 26.88 -4.17
C VAL A 110 -5.18 25.79 -4.97
N GLN A 111 -5.41 25.70 -6.29
CA GLN A 111 -4.73 24.75 -7.16
C GLN A 111 -3.21 25.01 -7.15
N ALA A 112 -2.77 26.24 -7.41
CA ALA A 112 -1.36 26.61 -7.40
C ALA A 112 -0.69 26.36 -6.04
N ARG A 113 -1.32 26.76 -4.93
CA ARG A 113 -0.80 26.48 -3.58
C ARG A 113 -0.76 24.97 -3.28
N ASN A 114 -1.76 24.21 -3.69
CA ASN A 114 -1.80 22.76 -3.48
C ASN A 114 -0.68 22.07 -4.27
N GLU A 115 -0.48 22.43 -5.54
CA GLU A 115 0.60 21.91 -6.38
C GLU A 115 1.99 22.26 -5.82
N PHE A 116 2.24 23.53 -5.50
CA PHE A 116 3.47 23.97 -4.84
C PHE A 116 3.71 23.17 -3.54
N SER A 117 2.67 22.98 -2.72
CA SER A 117 2.78 22.20 -1.47
C SER A 117 3.18 20.74 -1.73
N LYS A 118 2.65 20.11 -2.78
CA LYS A 118 3.03 18.73 -3.15
C LYS A 118 4.48 18.66 -3.60
N GLN A 119 4.87 19.52 -4.54
CA GLN A 119 6.24 19.58 -5.07
C GLN A 119 7.25 19.83 -3.93
N ARG A 120 6.94 20.78 -3.04
CA ARG A 120 7.80 21.12 -1.89
C ARG A 120 7.92 19.96 -0.90
N ILE A 121 6.82 19.29 -0.53
CA ILE A 121 6.85 18.11 0.35
C ILE A 121 7.67 16.96 -0.25
N LEU A 122 7.55 16.71 -1.56
CA LEU A 122 8.34 15.68 -2.25
C LEU A 122 9.85 16.03 -2.24
N MET A 123 10.19 17.28 -2.56
CA MET A 123 11.56 17.76 -2.58
C MET A 123 12.19 17.74 -1.19
N ASP A 124 11.51 18.30 -0.18
CA ASP A 124 11.97 18.35 1.21
C ASP A 124 12.11 16.94 1.82
N PHE A 125 11.26 15.99 1.42
CA PHE A 125 11.39 14.59 1.81
C PHE A 125 12.61 13.92 1.16
N SER A 126 12.89 14.19 -0.13
CA SER A 126 14.07 13.65 -0.81
C SER A 126 15.38 14.22 -0.25
N ALA A 127 15.45 15.53 -0.02
CA ALA A 127 16.58 16.20 0.63
C ALA A 127 16.78 15.70 2.07
N GLY A 128 15.69 15.50 2.82
CA GLY A 128 15.74 14.90 4.16
C GLY A 128 16.25 13.45 4.19
N LEU A 129 16.10 12.68 3.10
CA LEU A 129 16.67 11.34 2.97
C LEU A 129 18.17 11.39 2.64
N GLN A 130 18.58 12.30 1.75
CA GLN A 130 19.99 12.56 1.43
C GLN A 130 20.77 13.06 2.66
N GLU A 131 20.19 13.99 3.41
CA GLU A 131 20.82 14.55 4.62
C GLU A 131 21.01 13.52 5.74
N VAL A 132 20.10 12.53 5.85
CA VAL A 132 20.24 11.39 6.77
C VAL A 132 21.34 10.42 6.33
N SER A 133 21.64 10.32 5.02
CA SER A 133 22.82 9.60 4.53
C SER A 133 24.11 10.36 4.88
N ARG A 134 24.19 11.65 4.48
CA ARG A 134 25.36 12.52 4.68
C ARG A 134 25.86 12.52 6.14
N ARG A 135 24.95 12.77 7.09
CA ARG A 135 25.26 12.79 8.54
C ARG A 135 25.66 11.45 9.16
N ALA A 136 25.34 10.34 8.49
CA ALA A 136 25.71 9.00 8.91
C ALA A 136 27.09 8.58 8.38
N GLU A 137 27.48 9.09 7.20
CA GLU A 137 28.79 8.86 6.59
C GLU A 137 29.91 9.68 7.25
N GLY A 138 29.54 10.73 8.01
CA GLY A 138 30.46 11.43 8.91
C GLY A 138 31.00 12.75 8.36
N GLU A 139 30.47 13.22 7.23
CA GLU A 139 30.67 14.58 6.76
C GLU A 139 30.11 15.56 7.81
N GLU A 140 30.99 16.34 8.43
CA GLU A 140 30.61 17.49 9.25
C GLU A 140 30.17 18.66 8.34
N ASP A 141 29.41 19.61 8.87
CA ASP A 141 28.97 20.80 8.14
C ASP A 141 30.11 21.82 7.96
N GLY A 142 31.11 21.44 7.18
CA GLY A 142 32.16 22.32 6.66
C GLY A 142 31.75 22.94 5.32
N GLU A 143 31.90 24.25 5.20
CA GLU A 143 31.69 24.99 3.94
C GLU A 143 32.90 24.82 2.99
N GLU A 144 33.14 23.59 2.50
CA GLU A 144 34.08 23.34 1.40
C GLU A 144 33.32 23.14 0.08
N GLU A 145 33.49 24.09 -0.86
CA GLU A 145 33.06 23.93 -2.26
C GLU A 145 33.96 22.89 -2.95
N GLY A 146 33.65 21.61 -2.74
CA GLY A 146 34.33 20.45 -3.33
C GLY A 146 33.76 20.06 -4.70
N ASP A 147 34.65 19.71 -5.63
CA ASP A 147 34.39 19.32 -7.02
C ASP A 147 33.35 18.18 -7.16
N GLU A 148 32.60 18.15 -8.28
CA GLU A 148 31.50 17.19 -8.52
C GLU A 148 32.02 15.75 -8.75
N GLY A 149 32.40 15.07 -7.66
CA GLY A 149 32.81 13.68 -7.66
C GLY A 149 31.65 12.74 -8.00
N ASP A 150 31.66 12.17 -9.22
CA ASP A 150 30.60 11.33 -9.76
C ASP A 150 30.45 9.98 -9.03
N SER A 151 29.73 10.01 -7.90
CA SER A 151 29.24 8.86 -7.15
C SER A 151 27.72 8.94 -6.96
N ALA A 152 26.99 9.24 -8.04
CA ALA A 152 25.54 9.28 -8.09
C ALA A 152 24.92 7.88 -7.91
N GLY A 153 24.88 7.38 -6.67
CA GLY A 153 24.12 6.20 -6.30
C GLY A 153 22.62 6.47 -6.50
N GLU A 154 22.05 5.93 -7.59
CA GLU A 154 20.65 6.11 -7.98
C GLU A 154 19.66 5.62 -6.90
N GLN A 155 19.36 6.47 -5.92
CA GLN A 155 18.27 6.24 -4.97
C GLN A 155 16.95 6.37 -5.73
N GLN A 156 16.47 5.22 -6.22
CA GLN A 156 15.27 5.05 -7.02
C GLN A 156 14.11 5.89 -6.45
N PRO A 157 13.48 6.77 -7.27
CA PRO A 157 12.60 7.81 -6.76
C PRO A 157 11.45 7.21 -5.95
N VAL A 158 11.35 7.63 -4.68
CA VAL A 158 10.32 7.13 -3.76
C VAL A 158 8.96 7.52 -4.31
N ASN A 159 8.16 6.53 -4.70
CA ASN A 159 6.83 6.72 -5.25
C ASN A 159 5.81 7.12 -4.16
N LEU A 160 5.97 8.35 -3.68
CA LEU A 160 5.30 8.94 -2.52
C LEU A 160 4.10 9.77 -2.98
N GLU A 161 2.88 9.37 -2.61
CA GLU A 161 1.67 10.12 -2.98
C GLU A 161 1.37 11.23 -1.94
N VAL A 162 1.07 12.45 -2.42
CA VAL A 162 0.76 13.61 -1.58
C VAL A 162 -0.62 14.16 -1.95
N PHE A 163 -1.54 14.17 -0.98
CA PHE A 163 -2.94 14.58 -1.14
C PHE A 163 -3.22 15.90 -0.43
N THR A 164 -3.91 16.82 -1.10
CA THR A 164 -4.29 18.16 -0.60
C THR A 164 -5.78 18.24 -0.28
N ALA A 165 -6.20 17.44 0.69
CA ALA A 165 -7.60 17.07 0.93
C ALA A 165 -8.42 18.09 1.74
N SER A 166 -9.61 18.44 1.23
CA SER A 166 -10.63 19.20 1.97
C SER A 166 -11.86 18.35 2.25
N SER A 167 -12.06 17.99 3.51
CA SER A 167 -13.27 17.30 3.97
C SER A 167 -14.49 18.24 4.08
N THR A 168 -14.28 19.53 4.35
CA THR A 168 -15.35 20.54 4.45
C THR A 168 -16.07 20.70 3.12
N GLU A 169 -15.33 21.01 2.05
CA GLU A 169 -15.89 21.27 0.74
C GLU A 169 -16.46 19.98 0.12
N TYR A 170 -15.81 18.83 0.33
CA TYR A 170 -16.35 17.52 -0.07
C TYR A 170 -17.72 17.24 0.55
N LEU A 171 -17.92 17.53 1.85
CA LEU A 171 -19.20 17.31 2.53
C LEU A 171 -20.25 18.36 2.15
N LYS A 172 -19.86 19.59 1.80
CA LYS A 172 -20.77 20.61 1.24
C LYS A 172 -21.23 20.24 -0.18
N LEU A 173 -20.31 19.90 -1.08
CA LEU A 173 -20.59 19.44 -2.45
C LEU A 173 -21.44 18.16 -2.44
N GLY A 174 -21.16 17.24 -1.51
CA GLY A 174 -21.98 16.05 -1.26
C GLY A 174 -23.31 16.31 -0.53
N GLY A 175 -23.72 17.57 -0.33
CA GLY A 175 -25.01 17.97 0.27
C GLY A 175 -25.17 17.71 1.78
N LYS A 176 -24.13 17.22 2.47
CA LYS A 176 -24.19 16.73 3.85
C LYS A 176 -23.84 17.77 4.92
N LEU A 177 -23.28 18.92 4.52
CA LEU A 177 -22.83 19.98 5.43
C LEU A 177 -23.35 21.38 5.05
N LEU A 178 -24.48 21.46 4.33
CA LEU A 178 -25.07 22.71 3.84
C LEU A 178 -25.50 23.68 4.97
N CYS A 179 -25.67 23.19 6.20
CA CYS A 179 -25.85 24.00 7.39
C CYS A 179 -24.63 24.90 7.72
N ASN A 180 -23.45 24.59 7.19
CA ASN A 180 -22.24 25.40 7.30
C ASN A 180 -22.00 26.26 6.03
N GLY A 181 -23.05 26.50 5.23
CA GLY A 181 -22.99 27.25 3.97
C GLY A 181 -22.67 26.39 2.75
N GLN A 182 -22.69 27.04 1.58
CA GLN A 182 -22.38 26.41 0.30
C GLN A 182 -20.87 26.16 0.11
N PRO A 183 -20.46 25.32 -0.87
CA PRO A 183 -19.08 25.29 -1.37
C PRO A 183 -18.61 26.70 -1.75
N GLN A 184 -17.37 27.02 -1.39
CA GLN A 184 -16.74 28.32 -1.66
C GLN A 184 -15.58 28.21 -2.65
N VAL A 185 -14.94 27.05 -2.73
CA VAL A 185 -13.62 26.87 -3.38
C VAL A 185 -13.70 25.93 -4.57
N PHE A 186 -14.31 24.76 -4.37
CA PHE A 186 -14.28 23.64 -5.32
C PHE A 186 -15.62 23.46 -6.03
N HIS A 187 -15.59 22.90 -7.24
CA HIS A 187 -16.79 22.73 -8.08
C HIS A 187 -16.98 21.27 -8.49
N ASP A 188 -15.91 20.51 -8.75
CA ASP A 188 -15.97 19.05 -8.76
C ASP A 188 -15.63 18.50 -7.36
N ILE A 189 -16.28 17.39 -7.00
CA ILE A 189 -15.92 16.57 -5.85
C ILE A 189 -14.48 16.05 -6.00
N LYS A 190 -13.99 15.85 -7.24
CA LYS A 190 -12.60 15.47 -7.54
C LYS A 190 -11.58 16.48 -6.98
N ASP A 191 -11.83 17.78 -7.12
CA ASP A 191 -10.90 18.86 -6.74
C ASP A 191 -10.57 18.86 -5.24
N THR A 192 -11.47 18.30 -4.42
CA THR A 192 -11.31 18.14 -2.97
C THR A 192 -10.30 17.05 -2.58
N GLU A 193 -9.85 16.25 -3.55
CA GLU A 193 -8.96 15.08 -3.45
C GLU A 193 -9.39 13.93 -2.55
N ILE A 194 -10.46 14.07 -1.76
CA ILE A 194 -11.08 12.99 -0.98
C ILE A 194 -11.40 11.75 -1.85
N PRO A 195 -11.89 11.85 -3.11
CA PRO A 195 -12.08 10.68 -3.97
C PRO A 195 -10.76 9.98 -4.35
N ALA A 196 -9.69 10.74 -4.60
CA ALA A 196 -8.38 10.22 -4.95
C ALA A 196 -7.73 9.51 -3.75
N LEU A 197 -7.75 10.15 -2.58
CA LEU A 197 -7.30 9.57 -1.32
C LEU A 197 -8.08 8.29 -0.95
N LYS A 198 -9.41 8.29 -1.17
CA LYS A 198 -10.24 7.08 -1.02
C LYS A 198 -9.81 5.97 -1.98
N LYS A 199 -9.58 6.30 -3.27
CA LYS A 199 -9.10 5.34 -4.26
C LYS A 199 -7.75 4.76 -3.84
N PHE A 200 -6.77 5.60 -3.49
CA PHE A 200 -5.46 5.15 -3.02
C PHE A 200 -5.54 4.20 -1.81
N ALA A 201 -6.38 4.52 -0.82
CA ALA A 201 -6.60 3.66 0.33
C ALA A 201 -7.25 2.31 -0.06
N MET A 202 -8.22 2.31 -0.98
CA MET A 202 -8.83 1.09 -1.52
C MET A 202 -7.83 0.27 -2.34
N ASP A 203 -7.10 0.87 -3.28
CA ASP A 203 -6.11 0.22 -4.13
C ASP A 203 -4.96 -0.36 -3.29
N THR A 204 -4.56 0.30 -2.22
CA THR A 204 -3.55 -0.20 -1.27
C THR A 204 -4.06 -1.40 -0.47
N ALA A 205 -5.30 -1.35 0.03
CA ALA A 205 -5.93 -2.51 0.68
C ALA A 205 -6.12 -3.69 -0.29
N LEU A 206 -6.50 -3.41 -1.54
CA LEU A 206 -6.65 -4.41 -2.61
C LEU A 206 -5.31 -5.06 -2.98
N LYS A 207 -4.21 -4.29 -3.13
CA LYS A 207 -2.86 -4.84 -3.35
C LYS A 207 -2.48 -5.86 -2.26
N HIS A 208 -2.69 -5.54 -0.98
CA HIS A 208 -2.46 -6.49 0.12
C HIS A 208 -3.40 -7.70 0.08
N SER A 209 -4.69 -7.49 -0.23
CA SER A 209 -5.67 -8.57 -0.34
C SER A 209 -5.39 -9.51 -1.54
N MET A 210 -4.84 -8.99 -2.64
CA MET A 210 -4.43 -9.78 -3.80
C MET A 210 -3.28 -10.73 -3.44
N VAL A 211 -2.20 -10.22 -2.83
CA VAL A 211 -1.05 -11.05 -2.41
C VAL A 211 -1.49 -12.18 -1.46
N ALA A 212 -2.39 -11.90 -0.51
CA ALA A 212 -2.95 -12.93 0.38
C ALA A 212 -3.81 -13.96 -0.38
N THR A 213 -4.60 -13.51 -1.37
CA THR A 213 -5.45 -14.37 -2.20
C THR A 213 -4.60 -15.28 -3.10
N GLU A 214 -3.61 -14.72 -3.80
CA GLU A 214 -2.66 -15.47 -4.60
C GLU A 214 -1.92 -16.54 -3.78
N LYS A 215 -1.47 -16.19 -2.56
CA LYS A 215 -0.82 -17.13 -1.64
C LYS A 215 -1.70 -18.36 -1.39
N VAL A 216 -2.98 -18.14 -1.06
CA VAL A 216 -3.97 -19.21 -0.82
C VAL A 216 -4.20 -20.03 -2.10
N ILE A 217 -4.31 -19.39 -3.27
CA ILE A 217 -4.47 -20.10 -4.56
C ILE A 217 -3.25 -20.99 -4.83
N ARG A 218 -2.03 -20.48 -4.63
CA ARG A 218 -0.77 -21.25 -4.76
C ARG A 218 -0.73 -22.44 -3.80
N ASP A 219 -1.11 -22.26 -2.53
CA ASP A 219 -1.10 -23.35 -1.55
C ASP A 219 -2.19 -24.41 -1.82
N VAL A 220 -3.39 -24.02 -2.26
CA VAL A 220 -4.46 -24.96 -2.66
C VAL A 220 -4.05 -25.75 -3.91
N ALA A 221 -3.52 -25.07 -4.94
CA ALA A 221 -3.04 -25.71 -6.15
C ALA A 221 -1.89 -26.69 -5.86
N ARG A 222 -0.93 -26.28 -5.01
CA ARG A 222 0.18 -27.10 -4.51
C ARG A 222 -0.31 -28.36 -3.78
N VAL A 223 -1.25 -28.24 -2.83
CA VAL A 223 -1.75 -29.38 -2.05
C VAL A 223 -2.52 -30.36 -2.94
N LEU A 224 -3.45 -29.90 -3.79
CA LEU A 224 -4.21 -30.77 -4.70
C LEU A 224 -3.29 -31.48 -5.70
N SER A 225 -2.31 -30.74 -6.25
CA SER A 225 -1.26 -31.27 -7.12
C SER A 225 -0.52 -32.43 -6.43
N GLN A 226 -0.02 -32.20 -5.21
CA GLN A 226 0.71 -33.20 -4.42
C GLN A 226 -0.15 -34.42 -4.06
N MET A 227 -1.46 -34.26 -3.79
CA MET A 227 -2.39 -35.36 -3.58
C MET A 227 -2.59 -36.22 -4.84
N VAL A 228 -2.85 -35.59 -5.99
CA VAL A 228 -3.07 -36.29 -7.27
C VAL A 228 -1.84 -37.10 -7.69
N ASN A 229 -0.64 -36.58 -7.49
CA ASN A 229 0.61 -37.28 -7.83
C ASN A 229 0.88 -38.49 -6.92
N TYR A 230 0.63 -38.35 -5.62
CA TYR A 230 0.75 -39.44 -4.65
C TYR A 230 -0.17 -40.62 -5.02
N LEU A 231 -1.41 -40.34 -5.42
CA LEU A 231 -2.39 -41.36 -5.80
C LEU A 231 -2.19 -41.93 -7.22
N ASN A 232 -1.61 -41.15 -8.14
CA ASN A 232 -1.30 -41.60 -9.49
C ASN A 232 -0.07 -42.52 -9.54
N SER A 233 0.98 -42.20 -8.76
CA SER A 233 2.25 -42.93 -8.71
C SER A 233 2.02 -44.42 -8.47
N GLN A 234 2.72 -45.27 -9.23
CA GLN A 234 2.44 -46.71 -9.28
C GLN A 234 3.64 -47.56 -8.82
N ARG A 235 3.34 -48.54 -7.98
CA ARG A 235 4.15 -49.75 -7.85
C ARG A 235 3.78 -50.73 -8.97
N MET A 236 4.76 -51.18 -9.76
CA MET A 236 4.66 -52.47 -10.48
C MET A 236 5.20 -53.60 -9.60
N GLU A 237 4.99 -54.85 -9.96
CA GLU A 237 5.18 -55.99 -9.04
C GLU A 237 6.65 -56.30 -8.68
N ALA A 238 6.81 -57.26 -7.75
CA ALA A 238 8.01 -57.44 -6.93
C ALA A 238 9.12 -58.26 -7.63
N ASP A 239 9.75 -57.69 -8.64
CA ASP A 239 11.01 -58.21 -9.21
C ASP A 239 12.22 -57.94 -8.31
N ALA A 240 13.26 -58.80 -8.38
CA ALA A 240 14.52 -58.58 -7.66
C ALA A 240 15.20 -57.23 -8.01
N HIS A 241 15.04 -56.77 -9.26
CA HIS A 241 15.50 -55.44 -9.70
C HIS A 241 14.77 -54.27 -9.01
N GLN A 242 13.55 -54.47 -8.49
CA GLN A 242 12.83 -53.44 -7.75
C GLN A 242 13.50 -53.14 -6.40
N ALA A 243 13.98 -54.17 -5.68
CA ALA A 243 14.64 -53.99 -4.39
C ALA A 243 15.90 -53.11 -4.51
N GLN A 244 16.73 -53.35 -5.53
CA GLN A 244 17.93 -52.54 -5.80
C GLN A 244 17.59 -51.08 -6.15
N VAL A 245 16.51 -50.86 -6.92
CA VAL A 245 16.01 -49.51 -7.22
C VAL A 245 15.48 -48.80 -5.98
N GLN A 246 14.76 -49.52 -5.11
CA GLN A 246 14.26 -48.99 -3.84
C GLN A 246 15.41 -48.60 -2.90
N GLU A 247 16.43 -49.44 -2.77
CA GLU A 247 17.61 -49.13 -1.97
C GLU A 247 18.35 -47.88 -2.50
N MET A 248 18.64 -47.82 -3.81
CA MET A 248 19.28 -46.65 -4.43
C MET A 248 18.47 -45.34 -4.23
N LEU A 249 17.14 -45.43 -4.29
CA LEU A 249 16.24 -44.30 -4.07
C LEU A 249 16.20 -43.90 -2.59
N GLN A 250 16.14 -44.87 -1.67
CA GLN A 250 16.10 -44.64 -0.23
C GLN A 250 17.42 -44.04 0.28
N GLN A 251 18.58 -44.55 -0.17
CA GLN A 251 19.89 -43.96 0.10
C GLN A 251 19.97 -42.50 -0.39
N ALA A 252 19.48 -42.21 -1.59
CA ALA A 252 19.45 -40.84 -2.12
C ALA A 252 18.53 -39.91 -1.29
N LEU A 253 17.36 -40.39 -0.88
CA LEU A 253 16.41 -39.64 -0.05
C LEU A 253 16.86 -39.46 1.42
N GLN A 254 17.77 -40.30 1.90
CA GLN A 254 18.47 -40.09 3.18
C GLN A 254 19.51 -38.96 3.08
N GLY A 255 20.17 -38.79 1.93
CA GLY A 255 21.12 -37.69 1.70
C GLY A 255 20.47 -36.33 1.48
N LEU A 256 19.20 -36.28 1.06
CA LEU A 256 18.51 -35.02 0.70
C LEU A 256 18.51 -33.94 1.82
N PRO A 257 18.24 -34.25 3.11
CA PRO A 257 18.30 -33.23 4.18
C PRO A 257 19.69 -32.61 4.34
N ALA A 258 20.77 -33.39 4.17
CA ALA A 258 22.14 -32.88 4.28
C ALA A 258 22.50 -31.93 3.12
N LEU A 259 22.02 -32.22 1.90
CA LEU A 259 22.19 -31.33 0.74
C LEU A 259 21.51 -29.96 0.96
N LEU A 260 20.29 -29.95 1.50
CA LEU A 260 19.58 -28.68 1.78
C LEU A 260 20.15 -27.95 3.00
N GLN A 261 20.65 -28.68 4.01
CA GLN A 261 21.34 -28.09 5.17
C GLN A 261 22.61 -27.31 4.75
N GLY A 262 23.30 -27.74 3.67
CA GLY A 262 24.43 -26.99 3.09
C GLY A 262 24.05 -25.58 2.61
N VAL A 263 22.87 -25.44 1.99
CA VAL A 263 22.34 -24.13 1.54
C VAL A 263 22.00 -23.25 2.75
N LEU A 264 21.44 -23.83 3.80
CA LEU A 264 21.17 -23.11 5.05
C LEU A 264 22.47 -22.62 5.71
N SER A 265 23.54 -23.42 5.74
CA SER A 265 24.81 -22.99 6.32
C SER A 265 25.45 -21.84 5.54
N ALA A 266 25.39 -21.86 4.20
CA ALA A 266 25.89 -20.76 3.37
C ALA A 266 25.12 -19.46 3.63
N SER A 267 23.78 -19.48 3.50
CA SER A 267 22.93 -18.31 3.76
C SER A 267 23.09 -17.76 5.20
N SER A 268 23.36 -18.62 6.17
CA SER A 268 23.65 -18.20 7.56
C SER A 268 25.03 -17.57 7.74
N GLN A 269 26.01 -17.94 6.91
CA GLN A 269 27.31 -17.28 6.84
C GLN A 269 27.20 -15.93 6.14
N ASP A 270 26.43 -15.84 5.04
CA ASP A 270 26.17 -14.58 4.32
C ASP A 270 25.50 -13.52 5.21
N LEU A 271 24.52 -13.94 6.02
CA LEU A 271 23.78 -13.04 6.91
C LEU A 271 24.56 -12.64 8.17
N ARG A 272 25.63 -13.35 8.54
CA ARG A 272 26.35 -13.09 9.80
C ARG A 272 27.04 -11.72 9.79
N PRO A 273 27.91 -11.36 8.82
CA PRO A 273 28.55 -10.04 8.76
C PRO A 273 27.55 -8.88 8.66
N ALA A 274 26.40 -9.10 8.04
CA ALA A 274 25.35 -8.07 7.93
C ALA A 274 24.77 -7.68 9.32
N PHE A 275 24.73 -8.60 10.28
CA PHE A 275 24.34 -8.30 11.66
C PHE A 275 25.55 -7.87 12.50
N GLU A 276 26.61 -8.69 12.53
CA GLU A 276 27.74 -8.52 13.45
C GLU A 276 28.68 -7.37 13.06
N ALA A 277 29.01 -7.19 11.78
CA ALA A 277 29.93 -6.13 11.36
C ALA A 277 29.20 -4.80 11.09
N LEU A 278 28.05 -4.83 10.43
CA LEU A 278 27.32 -3.61 10.07
C LEU A 278 26.43 -3.09 11.19
N LEU A 279 25.47 -3.88 11.70
CA LEU A 279 24.51 -3.37 12.70
C LEU A 279 25.14 -3.17 14.08
N LEU A 280 25.87 -4.15 14.61
CA LEU A 280 26.51 -4.01 15.93
C LEU A 280 27.63 -2.95 15.91
N GLY A 281 28.47 -2.93 14.87
CA GLY A 281 29.50 -1.90 14.69
C GLY A 281 28.91 -0.49 14.63
N SER A 282 27.83 -0.28 13.86
CA SER A 282 27.17 1.03 13.78
C SER A 282 26.45 1.41 15.07
N LEU A 283 25.89 0.44 15.82
CA LEU A 283 25.33 0.66 17.15
C LEU A 283 26.41 1.12 18.16
N GLN A 284 27.57 0.46 18.17
CA GLN A 284 28.69 0.79 19.05
C GLN A 284 29.28 2.17 18.71
N ASN A 285 29.55 2.44 17.42
CA ASN A 285 30.03 3.75 16.97
C ASN A 285 29.03 4.88 17.28
N GLY A 286 27.73 4.62 17.07
CA GLY A 286 26.66 5.55 17.41
C GLY A 286 26.57 5.84 18.92
N ALA A 287 26.73 4.81 19.76
CA ALA A 287 26.74 4.96 21.21
C ALA A 287 27.97 5.73 21.71
N GLU A 288 29.15 5.52 21.13
CA GLU A 288 30.35 6.31 21.44
C GLU A 288 30.15 7.79 21.05
N ARG A 289 29.61 8.06 19.85
CA ARG A 289 29.20 9.42 19.45
C ARG A 289 28.19 10.03 20.44
N ALA A 290 27.27 9.23 20.98
CA ALA A 290 26.31 9.67 22.00
C ALA A 290 26.97 9.96 23.37
N LYS A 291 27.92 9.14 23.83
CA LYS A 291 28.71 9.36 25.07
C LYS A 291 29.55 10.64 25.02
N GLN A 292 30.00 11.03 23.83
CA GLN A 292 30.75 12.26 23.59
C GLN A 292 29.83 13.49 23.56
N LEU A 293 28.67 13.41 22.89
CA LEU A 293 27.76 14.54 22.70
C LEU A 293 26.75 14.76 23.84
N SER A 294 26.43 13.73 24.65
CA SER A 294 25.34 13.78 25.65
C SER A 294 25.45 14.92 26.65
N GLU A 295 26.66 15.26 27.10
CA GLU A 295 26.87 16.38 28.02
C GLU A 295 26.62 17.74 27.36
N ALA A 296 26.97 17.89 26.08
CA ALA A 296 26.71 19.10 25.32
C ALA A 296 25.20 19.26 25.04
N ILE A 297 24.52 18.16 24.71
CA ILE A 297 23.05 18.10 24.54
C ILE A 297 22.35 18.52 25.85
N ALA A 298 22.74 17.91 26.99
CA ALA A 298 22.15 18.21 28.29
C ALA A 298 22.37 19.67 28.73
N LYS A 299 23.56 20.23 28.47
CA LYS A 299 23.86 21.67 28.67
C LYS A 299 23.00 22.55 27.77
N GLY A 300 22.82 22.15 26.50
CA GLY A 300 22.00 22.82 25.49
C GLY A 300 20.55 23.06 25.94
N TRP A 301 19.91 22.06 26.54
CA TRP A 301 18.54 22.16 27.09
C TRP A 301 18.31 23.33 28.06
N SER A 302 19.38 23.81 28.68
CA SER A 302 19.33 24.87 29.69
C SER A 302 20.04 26.17 29.27
N SER A 303 20.52 26.23 28.02
CA SER A 303 21.19 27.39 27.43
C SER A 303 20.31 28.65 27.44
N PRO A 304 20.83 29.85 27.77
CA PRO A 304 20.07 31.09 27.67
C PRO A 304 19.62 31.46 26.23
N VAL A 305 20.26 30.89 25.21
CA VAL A 305 20.04 31.25 23.79
C VAL A 305 19.08 30.29 23.09
N VAL A 306 19.16 28.99 23.39
CA VAL A 306 18.41 27.92 22.67
C VAL A 306 17.62 27.01 23.63
N GLY A 307 17.88 27.08 24.93
CA GLY A 307 17.31 26.18 25.95
C GLY A 307 15.93 26.61 26.48
N TYR A 308 15.39 25.76 27.36
CA TYR A 308 14.03 25.88 27.86
C TYR A 308 13.93 26.73 29.14
N PRO A 309 12.96 27.67 29.25
CA PRO A 309 12.69 28.39 30.49
C PRO A 309 12.37 27.45 31.65
N HIS A 310 12.73 27.83 32.88
CA HIS A 310 12.66 26.96 34.07
C HIS A 310 11.32 26.25 34.30
N MET A 311 10.18 26.88 33.98
CA MET A 311 8.86 26.25 34.07
C MET A 311 8.66 25.14 33.02
N THR A 312 9.16 25.33 31.80
CA THR A 312 9.12 24.35 30.71
C THR A 312 10.09 23.21 30.98
N TYR A 313 11.32 23.53 31.41
CA TYR A 313 12.31 22.51 31.81
C TYR A 313 11.77 21.62 32.94
N ARG A 314 11.14 22.19 33.98
CA ARG A 314 10.49 21.40 35.03
C ARG A 314 9.30 20.60 34.53
N ALA A 315 8.51 21.12 33.58
CA ALA A 315 7.44 20.33 32.97
C ALA A 315 7.99 19.11 32.21
N ILE A 316 9.12 19.25 31.50
CA ILE A 316 9.81 18.15 30.81
C ILE A 316 10.27 17.08 31.81
N CYS A 317 10.93 17.46 32.92
CA CYS A 317 11.32 16.51 33.96
C CYS A 317 10.10 15.82 34.60
N ASN A 318 9.03 16.57 34.91
CA ASN A 318 7.80 16.03 35.49
C ASN A 318 7.01 15.10 34.53
N HIS A 319 7.38 15.05 33.25
CA HIS A 319 6.80 14.19 32.23
C HIS A 319 7.85 13.26 31.59
N HIS A 320 8.82 12.79 32.39
CA HIS A 320 9.77 11.75 32.01
C HIS A 320 10.59 12.08 30.74
N GLY A 321 10.97 13.36 30.58
CA GLY A 321 11.73 13.86 29.44
C GLY A 321 10.89 14.26 28.22
N VAL A 322 9.56 14.08 28.24
CA VAL A 322 8.68 14.33 27.09
C VAL A 322 7.64 15.41 27.40
N TYR A 323 7.62 16.52 26.66
CA TYR A 323 6.64 17.59 26.87
C TYR A 323 6.07 18.13 25.56
N THR A 324 4.75 18.27 25.48
CA THR A 324 4.07 18.83 24.30
C THR A 324 3.28 20.08 24.67
N SER A 325 3.50 21.17 23.93
CA SER A 325 2.83 22.46 24.15
C SER A 325 2.58 23.21 22.85
N SER A 326 1.61 24.12 22.85
CA SER A 326 1.32 24.99 21.71
C SER A 326 2.44 25.99 21.36
N LYS A 327 3.47 26.15 22.21
CA LYS A 327 4.59 27.08 21.97
C LYS A 327 5.86 26.38 21.49
N TYR A 328 6.21 25.23 22.06
CA TYR A 328 7.47 24.53 21.78
C TYR A 328 7.29 23.24 20.95
N GLN A 329 6.11 23.03 20.37
CA GLN A 329 5.69 21.79 19.73
C GLN A 329 5.88 20.58 20.70
N SER A 330 6.46 19.47 20.24
CA SER A 330 6.75 18.29 21.06
C SER A 330 8.26 18.18 21.28
N VAL A 331 8.66 18.22 22.56
CA VAL A 331 10.05 18.15 23.04
C VAL A 331 10.26 16.78 23.67
N ASP A 332 11.39 16.13 23.37
CA ASP A 332 11.73 14.80 23.89
C ASP A 332 13.26 14.69 24.12
N PHE A 333 13.69 14.93 25.36
CA PHE A 333 15.09 14.81 25.78
C PHE A 333 15.65 13.40 25.54
N ASN A 334 14.80 12.38 25.59
CA ASN A 334 15.20 10.99 25.36
C ASN A 334 15.48 10.74 23.87
N LYS A 335 14.70 11.37 22.98
CA LYS A 335 15.00 11.38 21.53
C LYS A 335 16.29 12.14 21.27
N GLU A 336 16.49 13.31 21.87
CA GLU A 336 17.68 14.14 21.66
C GLU A 336 18.97 13.40 22.09
N LEU A 337 18.96 12.66 23.20
CA LEU A 337 20.07 11.78 23.60
C LEU A 337 20.23 10.55 22.68
N ALA A 338 19.15 10.06 22.06
CA ALA A 338 19.18 8.93 21.13
C ALA A 338 19.68 9.30 19.72
N GLU A 339 19.52 10.57 19.33
CA GLU A 339 19.74 11.08 17.97
C GLU A 339 21.13 10.74 17.39
N PRO A 340 22.27 10.82 18.12
CA PRO A 340 23.58 10.43 17.57
C PRO A 340 23.67 8.95 17.18
N ILE A 341 22.98 8.06 17.92
CA ILE A 341 22.90 6.63 17.59
C ILE A 341 21.98 6.42 16.39
N LEU A 342 20.83 7.11 16.37
CA LEU A 342 19.83 7.03 15.30
C LEU A 342 20.39 7.48 13.93
N GLN A 343 21.27 8.48 13.92
CA GLN A 343 21.94 8.95 12.71
C GLN A 343 22.93 7.90 12.19
N VAL A 344 23.93 7.51 13.00
CA VAL A 344 24.97 6.55 12.59
C VAL A 344 24.38 5.19 12.16
N ILE A 345 23.37 4.67 12.87
CA ILE A 345 22.77 3.38 12.51
C ILE A 345 21.88 3.45 11.25
N SER A 346 21.36 4.62 10.86
CA SER A 346 20.28 4.71 9.86
C SER A 346 20.66 4.13 8.49
N VAL A 347 21.89 4.35 8.02
CA VAL A 347 22.39 3.82 6.73
C VAL A 347 22.58 2.30 6.79
N ALA A 348 23.33 1.80 7.79
CA ALA A 348 23.55 0.37 7.98
C ALA A 348 22.24 -0.41 8.18
N TRP A 349 21.26 0.20 8.88
CA TRP A 349 19.92 -0.34 9.05
C TRP A 349 19.15 -0.43 7.73
N ASN A 350 19.19 0.62 6.90
CA ASN A 350 18.55 0.61 5.58
C ASN A 350 19.17 -0.45 4.66
N GLU A 351 20.50 -0.53 4.57
CA GLU A 351 21.22 -1.52 3.76
C GLU A 351 20.89 -2.96 4.19
N VAL A 352 20.93 -3.27 5.49
CA VAL A 352 20.69 -4.63 5.97
C VAL A 352 19.24 -5.06 5.78
N PHE A 353 18.27 -4.20 6.09
CA PHE A 353 16.84 -4.56 6.03
C PHE A 353 16.21 -4.41 4.64
N SER A 354 16.57 -3.40 3.86
CA SER A 354 15.97 -3.14 2.54
C SER A 354 16.69 -3.91 1.42
N SER A 355 17.99 -4.17 1.56
CA SER A 355 18.85 -4.78 0.53
C SER A 355 19.36 -6.17 0.93
N ARG A 356 20.22 -6.31 1.95
CA ARG A 356 20.93 -7.58 2.21
C ARG A 356 20.04 -8.74 2.66
N LEU A 357 19.05 -8.50 3.51
CA LEU A 357 18.06 -9.52 3.88
C LEU A 357 17.18 -9.91 2.68
N ALA A 358 16.84 -8.95 1.82
CA ALA A 358 16.07 -9.18 0.60
C ALA A 358 16.85 -10.02 -0.44
N SER A 359 18.14 -9.76 -0.63
CA SER A 359 19.00 -10.50 -1.55
C SER A 359 19.41 -11.88 -1.02
N SER A 360 19.73 -12.00 0.27
CA SER A 360 20.11 -13.29 0.88
C SER A 360 18.97 -14.31 0.86
N ILE A 361 17.74 -13.90 1.21
CA ILE A 361 16.59 -14.82 1.18
C ILE A 361 16.25 -15.24 -0.26
N LYS A 362 16.31 -14.32 -1.24
CA LYS A 362 16.19 -14.68 -2.66
C LYS A 362 17.24 -15.70 -3.08
N SER A 363 18.51 -15.46 -2.74
CA SER A 363 19.65 -16.34 -3.04
C SER A 363 19.50 -17.72 -2.40
N PHE A 364 19.06 -17.79 -1.14
CA PHE A 364 18.72 -19.04 -0.45
C PHE A 364 17.62 -19.82 -1.19
N THR A 365 16.51 -19.17 -1.60
CA THR A 365 15.44 -19.86 -2.33
C THR A 365 15.88 -20.35 -3.71
N ALA A 366 16.72 -19.59 -4.42
CA ALA A 366 17.31 -20.03 -5.69
C ALA A 366 18.25 -21.23 -5.49
N ALA A 367 19.18 -21.15 -4.54
CA ALA A 367 20.12 -22.22 -4.24
C ALA A 367 19.44 -23.51 -3.77
N LEU A 368 18.32 -23.43 -3.03
CA LEU A 368 17.48 -24.60 -2.74
C LEU A 368 16.92 -25.22 -4.02
N LEU A 369 16.36 -24.42 -4.94
CA LEU A 369 15.82 -24.91 -6.21
C LEU A 369 16.89 -25.53 -7.11
N ASP A 370 18.12 -25.01 -7.11
CA ASP A 370 19.25 -25.56 -7.87
C ASP A 370 19.79 -26.86 -7.25
N GLN A 371 19.85 -26.97 -5.92
CA GLN A 371 20.19 -28.24 -5.26
C GLN A 371 19.12 -29.31 -5.50
N LEU A 372 17.83 -28.95 -5.44
CA LEU A 372 16.73 -29.86 -5.79
C LEU A 372 16.82 -30.29 -7.26
N SER A 373 17.01 -29.35 -8.19
CA SER A 373 17.20 -29.64 -9.62
C SER A 373 18.39 -30.58 -9.86
N SER A 374 19.49 -30.39 -9.12
CA SER A 374 20.69 -31.21 -9.20
C SER A 374 20.49 -32.61 -8.60
N PHE A 375 19.79 -32.72 -7.47
CA PHE A 375 19.37 -33.98 -6.86
C PHE A 375 18.52 -34.82 -7.82
N PHE A 376 17.47 -34.25 -8.40
CA PHE A 376 16.63 -34.96 -9.38
C PHE A 376 17.39 -35.29 -10.68
N ARG A 377 18.34 -34.45 -11.12
CA ARG A 377 19.25 -34.76 -12.23
C ARG A 377 20.15 -35.95 -11.91
N GLY A 378 20.63 -36.06 -10.67
CA GLY A 378 21.37 -37.20 -10.15
C GLY A 378 20.54 -38.49 -10.12
N LEU A 379 19.30 -38.43 -9.59
CA LEU A 379 18.36 -39.57 -9.62
C LEU A 379 18.11 -40.06 -11.05
N LYS A 380 17.84 -39.15 -12.00
CA LYS A 380 17.61 -39.51 -13.41
C LYS A 380 18.84 -40.18 -14.04
N LYS A 381 20.06 -39.72 -13.71
CA LYS A 381 21.30 -40.38 -14.16
C LYS A 381 21.45 -41.78 -13.55
N LYS A 382 21.14 -41.99 -12.27
CA LYS A 382 21.21 -43.33 -11.64
C LYS A 382 20.15 -44.30 -12.19
N LEU A 383 18.93 -43.83 -12.43
CA LEU A 383 17.76 -44.68 -12.74
C LEU A 383 17.42 -44.79 -14.24
N HIS A 384 18.27 -44.29 -15.14
CA HIS A 384 18.01 -44.22 -16.59
C HIS A 384 17.71 -45.57 -17.26
N GLN A 385 18.16 -46.69 -16.67
CA GLN A 385 18.00 -48.03 -17.22
C GLN A 385 16.60 -48.64 -16.96
N HIS A 386 15.83 -48.08 -16.00
CA HIS A 386 14.53 -48.61 -15.60
C HIS A 386 13.38 -47.75 -16.17
N ARG A 387 12.99 -48.00 -17.43
CA ARG A 387 11.97 -47.23 -18.18
C ARG A 387 10.72 -46.80 -17.36
N PRO A 388 9.96 -47.70 -16.70
CA PRO A 388 8.74 -47.30 -15.98
C PRO A 388 9.04 -46.40 -14.77
N VAL A 389 10.17 -46.61 -14.09
CA VAL A 389 10.61 -45.76 -12.96
C VAL A 389 11.04 -44.38 -13.47
N ALA A 390 11.68 -44.31 -14.63
CA ALA A 390 12.09 -43.05 -15.26
C ALA A 390 10.90 -42.15 -15.67
N GLU A 391 9.73 -42.74 -15.97
CA GLU A 391 8.50 -42.00 -16.26
C GLU A 391 7.86 -41.43 -14.98
N ALA A 392 7.69 -42.24 -13.93
CA ALA A 392 7.24 -41.75 -12.63
C ALA A 392 8.17 -40.67 -12.07
N LEU A 393 9.49 -40.87 -12.14
CA LEU A 393 10.50 -39.90 -11.75
C LEU A 393 10.45 -38.60 -12.58
N ARG A 394 10.02 -38.65 -13.84
CA ARG A 394 9.83 -37.45 -14.68
C ARG A 394 8.64 -36.62 -14.19
N ALA A 395 7.52 -37.27 -13.87
CA ALA A 395 6.33 -36.62 -13.32
C ALA A 395 6.60 -36.03 -11.93
N ILE A 396 7.12 -36.83 -11.00
CA ILE A 396 7.48 -36.40 -9.64
C ILE A 396 8.46 -35.22 -9.69
N HIS A 397 9.50 -35.27 -10.54
CA HIS A 397 10.41 -34.13 -10.71
C HIS A 397 9.71 -32.85 -11.15
N ALA A 398 8.97 -32.89 -12.28
CA ALA A 398 8.37 -31.69 -12.84
C ALA A 398 7.46 -31.00 -11.81
N GLN A 399 6.68 -31.81 -11.09
CA GLN A 399 5.71 -31.32 -10.13
C GLN A 399 6.32 -30.93 -8.77
N GLN A 400 7.32 -31.65 -8.25
CA GLN A 400 7.95 -31.23 -6.99
C GLN A 400 8.78 -29.96 -7.16
N MET A 401 9.35 -29.71 -8.35
CA MET A 401 9.96 -28.41 -8.63
C MET A 401 8.91 -27.28 -8.58
N GLU A 402 7.70 -27.50 -9.11
CA GLU A 402 6.63 -26.50 -9.09
C GLU A 402 6.04 -26.30 -7.68
N ALA A 403 5.79 -27.39 -6.95
CA ALA A 403 5.39 -27.33 -5.56
C ALA A 403 6.44 -26.66 -4.65
N ALA A 404 7.73 -26.83 -4.95
CA ALA A 404 8.82 -26.16 -4.24
C ALA A 404 8.88 -24.66 -4.56
N ARG A 405 8.75 -24.26 -5.83
CA ARG A 405 8.66 -22.84 -6.25
C ARG A 405 7.51 -22.13 -5.54
N ALA A 406 6.31 -22.70 -5.58
CA ALA A 406 5.12 -22.14 -4.94
C ALA A 406 5.30 -22.00 -3.41
N ARG A 407 5.86 -23.01 -2.73
CA ARG A 407 6.16 -22.93 -1.29
C ARG A 407 7.19 -21.84 -1.00
N LEU A 408 8.29 -21.78 -1.76
CA LEU A 408 9.39 -20.82 -1.54
C LEU A 408 8.99 -19.38 -1.83
N LEU A 409 8.10 -19.15 -2.81
CA LEU A 409 7.52 -17.83 -3.07
C LEU A 409 6.60 -17.38 -1.93
N ASN A 410 5.70 -18.27 -1.46
CA ASN A 410 4.84 -18.00 -0.31
C ASN A 410 5.67 -17.73 0.96
N PHE A 411 6.68 -18.55 1.21
CA PHE A 411 7.65 -18.40 2.30
C PHE A 411 8.41 -17.07 2.26
N THR A 412 8.86 -16.63 1.08
CA THR A 412 9.60 -15.37 0.93
C THR A 412 8.71 -14.18 1.31
N LEU A 413 7.45 -14.16 0.87
CA LEU A 413 6.47 -13.13 1.21
C LEU A 413 6.18 -13.09 2.73
N ASP A 414 6.02 -14.25 3.36
CA ASP A 414 5.82 -14.37 4.81
C ASP A 414 7.05 -13.87 5.59
N GLN A 415 8.25 -14.25 5.17
CA GLN A 415 9.49 -13.86 5.85
C GLN A 415 9.78 -12.36 5.72
N MET A 416 9.58 -11.73 4.55
CA MET A 416 9.71 -10.27 4.43
C MET A 416 8.70 -9.55 5.33
N THR A 417 7.46 -10.05 5.41
CA THR A 417 6.42 -9.51 6.31
C THR A 417 6.81 -9.66 7.78
N SER A 418 7.35 -10.82 8.17
CA SER A 418 7.85 -11.13 9.52
C SER A 418 9.03 -10.22 9.92
N ILE A 419 10.01 -10.06 9.03
CA ILE A 419 11.19 -9.21 9.21
C ILE A 419 10.75 -7.75 9.38
N THR A 420 9.96 -7.22 8.44
CA THR A 420 9.44 -5.83 8.48
C THR A 420 8.72 -5.54 9.79
N ARG A 421 7.86 -6.47 10.25
CA ARG A 421 7.13 -6.34 11.51
C ARG A 421 8.08 -6.29 12.72
N LYS A 422 9.12 -7.13 12.76
CA LYS A 422 10.09 -7.18 13.86
C LYS A 422 11.04 -5.99 13.84
N GLN A 423 11.58 -5.61 12.68
CA GLN A 423 12.37 -4.40 12.44
C GLN A 423 11.66 -3.16 13.00
N ARG A 424 10.35 -3.00 12.74
CA ARG A 424 9.52 -1.91 13.28
C ARG A 424 9.41 -1.90 14.80
N THR A 425 9.48 -3.06 15.47
CA THR A 425 9.56 -3.12 16.93
C THR A 425 10.95 -2.73 17.42
N VAL A 426 12.01 -3.33 16.87
CA VAL A 426 13.40 -3.12 17.35
C VAL A 426 13.87 -1.67 17.15
N SER A 427 13.56 -1.06 16.01
CA SER A 427 13.85 0.36 15.71
C SER A 427 13.22 1.37 16.67
N ARG A 428 12.31 0.93 17.56
CA ARG A 428 11.58 1.79 18.52
C ARG A 428 11.98 1.53 19.98
N LEU A 429 12.96 0.65 20.24
CA LEU A 429 13.40 0.30 21.60
C LEU A 429 14.40 1.29 22.20
N LEU A 430 15.13 2.03 21.35
CA LEU A 430 16.24 2.88 21.78
C LEU A 430 15.78 4.02 22.72
N ILE A 431 14.80 4.82 22.28
CA ILE A 431 14.30 5.98 23.04
C ILE A 431 13.69 5.55 24.40
N PRO A 432 12.80 4.53 24.48
CA PRO A 432 12.32 4.03 25.78
C PRO A 432 13.42 3.46 26.69
N THR A 433 14.50 2.89 26.13
CA THR A 433 15.61 2.37 26.94
C THR A 433 16.44 3.50 27.53
N ILE A 434 16.71 4.55 26.76
CA ILE A 434 17.37 5.77 27.25
C ILE A 434 16.49 6.48 28.28
N GLN A 435 15.18 6.56 28.05
CA GLN A 435 14.22 7.10 29.02
C GLN A 435 14.26 6.34 30.36
N ALA A 436 14.26 5.01 30.34
CA ALA A 436 14.37 4.20 31.55
C ALA A 436 15.70 4.40 32.30
N GLY A 437 16.79 4.75 31.60
CA GLY A 437 18.07 5.13 32.19
C GLY A 437 18.10 6.56 32.76
N MET A 438 17.35 7.49 32.14
CA MET A 438 17.24 8.89 32.56
C MET A 438 16.21 9.14 33.66
N GLU A 439 15.30 8.18 33.91
CA GLU A 439 14.23 8.27 34.91
C GLU A 439 14.68 8.75 36.31
N PRO A 440 15.83 8.32 36.87
CA PRO A 440 16.29 8.81 38.17
C PRO A 440 16.61 10.32 38.16
N ALA A 441 17.14 10.86 37.05
CA ALA A 441 17.43 12.29 36.90
C ALA A 441 16.13 13.12 36.80
N TYR A 442 15.14 12.62 36.05
CA TYR A 442 13.82 13.24 35.97
C TYR A 442 13.13 13.25 37.34
N ALA A 443 13.17 12.13 38.06
CA ALA A 443 12.64 12.01 39.42
C ALA A 443 13.32 12.98 40.38
N ALA A 444 14.66 13.05 40.40
CA ALA A 444 15.41 14.00 41.24
C ALA A 444 15.07 15.46 40.90
N CYS A 445 15.08 15.83 39.61
CA CYS A 445 14.76 17.17 39.15
C CYS A 445 13.32 17.60 39.47
N SER A 446 12.35 16.67 39.45
CA SER A 446 10.95 16.97 39.76
C SER A 446 10.74 17.45 41.22
N GLN A 447 11.50 16.89 42.15
CA GLN A 447 11.41 17.14 43.61
C GLN A 447 12.05 18.46 44.03
N LEU A 448 13.01 18.98 43.25
CA LEU A 448 13.73 20.22 43.56
C LEU A 448 12.79 21.44 43.61
N SER A 449 12.95 22.23 44.67
CA SER A 449 12.09 23.37 45.00
C SER A 449 12.81 24.40 45.89
N GLY A 450 12.19 25.56 46.11
CA GLY A 450 12.77 26.69 46.85
C GLY A 450 13.65 27.61 45.99
N GLN A 451 14.41 28.51 46.62
CA GLN A 451 15.29 29.44 45.91
C GLN A 451 16.40 28.69 45.15
N GLY A 452 16.79 29.20 43.96
CA GLY A 452 17.85 28.60 43.14
C GLY A 452 17.55 27.19 42.60
N TYR A 453 16.30 26.69 42.68
CA TYR A 453 16.00 25.30 42.29
C TYR A 453 16.36 24.98 40.83
N PHE A 454 16.16 25.91 39.90
CA PHE A 454 16.49 25.70 38.48
C PHE A 454 17.99 25.51 38.24
N GLN A 455 18.84 26.21 39.00
CA GLN A 455 20.29 26.02 38.92
C GLN A 455 20.67 24.62 39.44
N ARG A 456 20.10 24.19 40.57
CA ARG A 456 20.28 22.84 41.10
C ARG A 456 19.75 21.73 40.17
N MET A 457 18.68 21.99 39.40
CA MET A 457 18.18 21.06 38.37
C MET A 457 19.13 20.90 37.18
N LYS A 458 19.83 21.98 36.77
CA LYS A 458 20.87 21.91 35.74
C LYS A 458 22.04 21.06 36.25
N GLU A 459 22.56 21.42 37.41
CA GLU A 459 23.70 20.77 38.06
C GLU A 459 23.46 19.28 38.27
N GLU A 460 22.28 18.87 38.76
CA GLU A 460 21.96 17.45 38.95
C GLU A 460 21.77 16.70 37.62
N MET A 461 21.17 17.32 36.60
CA MET A 461 21.03 16.71 35.27
C MET A 461 22.39 16.50 34.58
N GLU A 462 23.23 17.54 34.54
CA GLU A 462 24.56 17.48 33.91
C GLU A 462 25.46 16.47 34.65
N LYS A 463 25.44 16.47 35.98
CA LYS A 463 26.14 15.49 36.83
C LYS A 463 25.65 14.06 36.58
N PHE A 464 24.35 13.84 36.48
CA PHE A 464 23.80 12.51 36.22
C PHE A 464 24.20 11.99 34.83
N VAL A 465 24.05 12.81 33.79
CA VAL A 465 24.45 12.45 32.42
C VAL A 465 25.95 12.14 32.36
N HIS A 466 26.80 12.97 32.99
CA HIS A 466 28.24 12.71 33.07
C HIS A 466 28.58 11.38 33.78
N LEU A 467 27.89 11.05 34.88
CA LEU A 467 28.12 9.81 35.65
C LEU A 467 27.50 8.54 35.04
N GLN A 468 26.47 8.65 34.19
CA GLN A 468 25.66 7.50 33.77
C GLN A 468 25.59 7.29 32.25
N LYS A 469 26.15 8.18 31.42
CA LYS A 469 26.14 8.06 29.96
C LYS A 469 26.58 6.69 29.45
N ASP A 470 27.64 6.11 30.00
CA ASP A 470 28.10 4.76 29.65
C ASP A 470 27.01 3.71 29.92
N ALA A 471 26.54 3.61 31.16
CA ALA A 471 25.50 2.64 31.54
C ALA A 471 24.18 2.82 30.75
N ILE A 472 23.81 4.06 30.43
CA ILE A 472 22.60 4.38 29.66
C ILE A 472 22.75 3.92 28.20
N PHE A 473 23.83 4.32 27.52
CA PHE A 473 24.00 4.02 26.09
C PHE A 473 24.42 2.58 25.84
N ASP A 474 25.28 2.00 26.68
CA ASP A 474 25.69 0.60 26.54
C ASP A 474 24.50 -0.35 26.79
N SER A 475 23.64 -0.06 27.78
CA SER A 475 22.41 -0.83 27.99
C SER A 475 21.33 -0.56 26.93
N ALA A 476 21.40 0.56 26.21
CA ALA A 476 20.55 0.83 25.04
C ALA A 476 21.00 0.02 23.82
N VAL A 477 22.31 -0.06 23.57
CA VAL A 477 22.90 -0.95 22.55
C VAL A 477 22.62 -2.41 22.88
N GLU A 478 22.87 -2.86 24.11
CA GLU A 478 22.71 -4.25 24.54
C GLU A 478 21.27 -4.74 24.30
N LYS A 479 20.26 -4.02 24.81
CA LYS A 479 18.85 -4.41 24.65
C LYS A 479 18.39 -4.36 23.18
N MET A 480 18.92 -3.44 22.37
CA MET A 480 18.61 -3.38 20.95
C MET A 480 19.28 -4.53 20.18
N TRP A 481 20.52 -4.88 20.53
CA TRP A 481 21.28 -5.98 19.94
C TRP A 481 20.67 -7.35 20.27
N GLN A 482 20.32 -7.62 21.53
CA GLN A 482 19.63 -8.86 21.93
C GLN A 482 18.37 -9.14 21.09
N GLN A 483 17.64 -8.08 20.68
CA GLN A 483 16.46 -8.22 19.83
C GLN A 483 16.79 -8.39 18.34
N LEU A 484 17.96 -7.93 17.88
CA LEU A 484 18.52 -8.26 16.57
C LEU A 484 19.00 -9.71 16.51
N GLU A 485 19.65 -10.23 17.54
CA GLU A 485 20.02 -11.65 17.66
C GLU A 485 18.78 -12.56 17.63
N LEU A 486 17.74 -12.22 18.41
CA LEU A 486 16.45 -12.94 18.38
C LEU A 486 15.74 -12.87 17.02
N LEU A 487 15.96 -11.80 16.24
CA LEU A 487 15.51 -11.69 14.86
C LEU A 487 16.34 -12.58 13.92
N GLN A 488 17.66 -12.55 14.00
CA GLN A 488 18.58 -13.40 13.23
C GLN A 488 18.30 -14.90 13.48
N LEU A 489 18.17 -15.30 14.75
CA LEU A 489 17.77 -16.65 15.16
C LEU A 489 16.39 -17.04 14.62
N SER A 490 15.43 -16.11 14.61
CA SER A 490 14.10 -16.33 14.04
C SER A 490 14.14 -16.51 12.52
N ILE A 491 15.04 -15.81 11.82
CA ILE A 491 15.24 -15.95 10.38
C ILE A 491 15.87 -17.32 10.08
N HIS A 492 16.96 -17.67 10.77
CA HIS A 492 17.63 -18.96 10.61
C HIS A 492 16.68 -20.14 10.85
N ARG A 493 15.90 -20.13 11.95
CA ARG A 493 14.90 -21.17 12.24
C ARG A 493 13.84 -21.27 11.14
N SER A 494 13.38 -20.15 10.58
CA SER A 494 12.39 -20.15 9.50
C SER A 494 12.95 -20.76 8.20
N LEU A 495 14.19 -20.38 7.83
CA LEU A 495 14.92 -20.97 6.71
C LEU A 495 15.15 -22.48 6.92
N GLN A 496 15.47 -22.90 8.14
CA GLN A 496 15.62 -24.31 8.51
C GLN A 496 14.30 -25.09 8.36
N THR A 497 13.19 -24.56 8.87
CA THR A 497 11.87 -25.20 8.76
C THR A 497 11.48 -25.41 7.30
N VAL A 498 11.58 -24.40 6.42
CA VAL A 498 11.16 -24.59 5.02
C VAL A 498 12.05 -25.59 4.26
N ALA A 499 13.36 -25.67 4.58
CA ALA A 499 14.25 -26.68 4.02
C ALA A 499 13.88 -28.10 4.49
N GLN A 500 13.57 -28.28 5.77
CA GLN A 500 13.12 -29.56 6.34
C GLN A 500 11.74 -29.98 5.81
N GLU A 501 10.81 -29.04 5.66
CA GLU A 501 9.50 -29.25 5.03
C GLU A 501 9.65 -29.68 3.56
N LEU A 502 10.55 -29.07 2.79
CA LEU A 502 10.81 -29.46 1.40
C LEU A 502 11.40 -30.88 1.31
N ALA A 503 12.41 -31.21 2.12
CA ALA A 503 12.98 -32.55 2.18
C ALA A 503 11.91 -33.61 2.53
N THR A 504 11.06 -33.30 3.52
CA THR A 504 9.95 -34.18 3.96
C THR A 504 8.89 -34.31 2.85
N SER A 505 8.46 -33.20 2.26
CA SER A 505 7.49 -33.14 1.17
C SER A 505 7.94 -33.95 -0.06
N ILE A 506 9.23 -33.93 -0.39
CA ILE A 506 9.77 -34.73 -1.50
C ILE A 506 9.81 -36.21 -1.12
N ARG A 507 10.22 -36.56 0.10
CA ARG A 507 10.23 -37.95 0.59
C ARG A 507 8.84 -38.59 0.55
N MET A 508 7.80 -37.89 1.02
CA MET A 508 6.40 -38.35 0.93
C MET A 508 5.97 -38.63 -0.52
N GLN A 509 6.49 -37.87 -1.50
CA GLN A 509 6.09 -38.00 -2.91
C GLN A 509 6.83 -39.13 -3.64
N PHE A 510 7.83 -39.75 -3.00
CA PHE A 510 8.46 -41.00 -3.43
C PHE A 510 7.96 -42.24 -2.68
N GLU A 511 7.19 -42.07 -1.60
CA GLU A 511 6.63 -43.19 -0.82
C GLU A 511 5.85 -44.21 -1.67
N PRO A 512 4.97 -43.83 -2.64
CA PRO A 512 4.25 -44.79 -3.47
C PRO A 512 5.13 -45.64 -4.42
N LEU A 513 6.44 -45.34 -4.51
CA LEU A 513 7.43 -46.16 -5.23
C LEU A 513 8.26 -47.04 -4.27
N LEU A 514 8.23 -46.75 -2.97
CA LEU A 514 8.90 -47.49 -1.90
C LEU A 514 7.95 -48.49 -1.21
N SER A 515 6.70 -48.11 -0.98
CA SER A 515 5.67 -48.91 -0.30
C SER A 515 4.42 -49.10 -1.18
N PRO A 516 3.66 -50.20 -1.01
CA PRO A 516 2.40 -50.42 -1.72
C PRO A 516 1.27 -49.54 -1.13
N VAL A 517 0.93 -48.46 -1.81
CA VAL A 517 -0.20 -47.58 -1.44
C VAL A 517 -1.52 -48.08 -2.03
N GLN A 518 -2.55 -48.23 -1.20
CA GLN A 518 -3.87 -48.71 -1.62
C GLN A 518 -4.63 -47.62 -2.38
N LYS A 519 -4.90 -47.84 -3.68
CA LYS A 519 -5.65 -46.89 -4.52
C LYS A 519 -7.15 -46.93 -4.22
N ASN A 520 -7.67 -45.90 -3.55
CA ASN A 520 -9.11 -45.61 -3.65
C ASN A 520 -9.38 -44.99 -5.04
N LYS A 521 -9.91 -45.82 -5.95
CA LYS A 521 -10.19 -45.44 -7.35
C LYS A 521 -11.34 -44.43 -7.50
N GLU A 522 -12.20 -44.30 -6.49
CA GLU A 522 -13.41 -43.47 -6.53
C GLU A 522 -13.08 -41.98 -6.31
N ILE A 523 -12.05 -41.69 -5.51
CA ILE A 523 -11.63 -40.32 -5.15
C ILE A 523 -10.85 -39.64 -6.29
N LEU A 524 -10.13 -40.41 -7.12
CA LEU A 524 -9.22 -39.85 -8.12
C LEU A 524 -9.91 -38.97 -9.19
N PRO A 525 -11.08 -39.35 -9.77
CA PRO A 525 -11.82 -38.48 -10.69
C PRO A 525 -12.31 -37.18 -10.04
N GLU A 526 -12.62 -37.19 -8.74
CA GLU A 526 -13.06 -36.00 -8.02
C GLU A 526 -11.91 -35.02 -7.79
N LEU A 527 -10.74 -35.54 -7.38
CA LEU A 527 -9.52 -34.73 -7.27
C LEU A 527 -9.09 -34.13 -8.62
N GLN A 528 -9.26 -34.86 -9.73
CA GLN A 528 -9.03 -34.32 -11.08
C GLN A 528 -10.03 -33.22 -11.44
N ARG A 529 -11.32 -33.36 -11.11
CA ARG A 529 -12.33 -32.29 -11.26
C ARG A 529 -12.00 -31.06 -10.40
N LEU A 530 -11.48 -31.25 -9.19
CA LEU A 530 -11.03 -30.17 -8.31
C LEU A 530 -9.79 -29.46 -8.88
N CYS A 531 -8.82 -30.20 -9.42
CA CYS A 531 -7.68 -29.60 -10.12
C CYS A 531 -8.13 -28.77 -11.32
N ALA A 532 -9.06 -29.26 -12.14
CA ALA A 532 -9.62 -28.50 -13.27
C ALA A 532 -10.43 -27.26 -12.86
N LYS A 533 -10.97 -27.20 -11.63
CA LYS A 533 -11.56 -25.98 -11.05
C LYS A 533 -10.48 -25.00 -10.59
N VAL A 534 -9.41 -25.48 -9.95
CA VAL A 534 -8.33 -24.64 -9.42
C VAL A 534 -7.42 -24.10 -10.53
N ASP A 535 -7.18 -24.85 -11.60
CA ASP A 535 -6.55 -24.39 -12.84
C ASP A 535 -7.27 -23.15 -13.42
N LYS A 536 -8.61 -23.21 -13.54
CA LYS A 536 -9.44 -22.06 -13.95
C LYS A 536 -9.39 -20.89 -12.96
N ILE A 537 -9.10 -21.12 -11.68
CA ILE A 537 -8.90 -20.06 -10.68
C ILE A 537 -7.51 -19.44 -10.84
N CYS A 538 -6.46 -20.23 -11.06
CA CYS A 538 -5.10 -19.77 -11.33
C CYS A 538 -5.07 -18.88 -12.59
N GLN A 539 -5.66 -19.37 -13.70
CA GLN A 539 -5.80 -18.62 -14.95
C GLN A 539 -6.56 -17.29 -14.78
N ARG A 540 -7.65 -17.26 -14.00
CA ARG A 540 -8.42 -16.04 -13.74
C ARG A 540 -7.75 -15.05 -12.78
N SER A 541 -6.85 -15.53 -11.91
CA SER A 541 -6.13 -14.71 -10.92
C SER A 541 -4.74 -14.27 -11.41
N GLY A 542 -4.25 -14.82 -12.52
CA GLY A 542 -2.89 -14.59 -13.00
C GLY A 542 -1.81 -15.31 -12.17
N VAL A 543 -2.21 -16.26 -11.31
CA VAL A 543 -1.28 -17.08 -10.53
C VAL A 543 -0.67 -18.13 -11.45
N ASP A 544 0.64 -18.05 -11.65
CA ASP A 544 1.40 -19.08 -12.34
C ASP A 544 1.57 -20.31 -11.43
N TYR A 545 0.92 -21.42 -11.80
CA TYR A 545 1.10 -22.73 -11.19
C TYR A 545 0.60 -23.83 -12.13
N VAL A 546 1.48 -24.76 -12.51
CA VAL A 546 1.11 -25.88 -13.40
C VAL A 546 0.53 -27.04 -12.59
N LEU A 547 -0.80 -27.23 -12.64
CA LEU A 547 -1.45 -28.40 -12.06
C LEU A 547 -1.21 -29.68 -12.91
N PRO A 548 -1.27 -30.88 -12.30
CA PRO A 548 -1.08 -32.12 -13.03
C PRO A 548 -2.22 -32.32 -14.03
N THR A 549 -1.90 -32.34 -15.33
CA THR A 549 -2.89 -32.69 -16.35
C THR A 549 -3.40 -34.10 -16.08
N ALA A 550 -4.72 -34.28 -16.07
CA ALA A 550 -5.30 -35.61 -15.97
C ALA A 550 -4.77 -36.49 -17.11
N VAL A 551 -4.28 -37.68 -16.77
CA VAL A 551 -3.88 -38.67 -17.77
C VAL A 551 -5.13 -39.10 -18.50
N GLN A 552 -5.34 -38.55 -19.69
CA GLN A 552 -6.26 -39.13 -20.67
C GLN A 552 -5.86 -40.60 -20.83
N PRO A 553 -6.79 -41.57 -20.71
CA PRO A 553 -6.47 -42.94 -21.08
C PRO A 553 -6.03 -42.94 -22.54
N GLU A 554 -4.98 -43.69 -22.89
CA GLU A 554 -4.57 -43.81 -24.28
C GLU A 554 -5.74 -44.36 -25.11
N GLU A 555 -6.28 -43.53 -26.02
CA GLU A 555 -6.94 -44.07 -27.19
C GLU A 555 -5.91 -44.92 -27.91
N LYS A 556 -6.08 -46.24 -27.84
CA LYS A 556 -5.19 -47.21 -28.46
C LYS A 556 -5.18 -46.97 -29.96
N LEU A 557 -4.16 -46.28 -30.45
CA LEU A 557 -3.88 -46.20 -31.87
C LEU A 557 -3.83 -47.65 -32.41
N PRO A 558 -4.66 -48.03 -33.39
CA PRO A 558 -4.65 -49.39 -33.90
C PRO A 558 -3.28 -49.67 -34.50
N ARG A 559 -2.62 -50.75 -34.04
CA ARG A 559 -1.31 -51.17 -34.56
C ARG A 559 -1.45 -51.63 -36.01
N THR A 560 -1.29 -50.68 -36.92
CA THR A 560 -1.03 -50.95 -38.34
C THR A 560 0.46 -50.76 -38.57
N GLU A 561 1.14 -51.82 -39.01
CA GLU A 561 2.57 -51.77 -39.29
C GLU A 561 2.83 -50.92 -40.55
N ALA A 562 3.23 -49.68 -40.34
CA ALA A 562 3.63 -48.76 -41.41
C ALA A 562 5.12 -48.44 -41.32
N LYS A 563 5.85 -48.61 -42.43
CA LYS A 563 7.28 -48.30 -42.56
C LYS A 563 7.55 -46.81 -42.28
N LEU A 564 8.76 -46.48 -41.84
CA LEU A 564 9.23 -45.10 -41.74
C LEU A 564 9.03 -44.37 -43.08
N PRO A 565 8.30 -43.24 -43.13
CA PRO A 565 8.45 -42.26 -44.19
C PRO A 565 9.82 -41.59 -44.04
N GLY A 566 10.56 -41.46 -45.14
CA GLY A 566 11.91 -40.92 -45.13
C GLY A 566 12.01 -39.41 -44.88
N SER A 567 13.26 -38.92 -44.92
CA SER A 567 13.60 -37.49 -44.87
C SER A 567 12.80 -36.67 -45.88
N GLY A 568 11.94 -35.75 -45.42
CA GLY A 568 11.24 -34.80 -46.30
C GLY A 568 9.93 -34.19 -45.78
N SER A 569 9.36 -34.69 -44.67
CA SER A 569 8.01 -34.27 -44.22
C SER A 569 7.89 -32.77 -43.90
N CYS A 570 7.03 -32.11 -44.68
CA CYS A 570 6.43 -30.80 -44.43
C CYS A 570 5.14 -30.99 -43.61
N VAL A 571 4.94 -30.18 -42.57
CA VAL A 571 3.78 -30.29 -41.66
C VAL A 571 2.76 -29.20 -42.00
N SER A 572 1.48 -29.55 -42.11
CA SER A 572 0.39 -28.63 -42.50
C SER A 572 -0.57 -28.43 -41.33
N PHE A 573 -0.84 -27.17 -41.00
CA PHE A 573 -1.80 -26.75 -39.98
C PHE A 573 -2.95 -26.00 -40.67
N PRO A 574 -4.22 -26.44 -40.55
CA PRO A 574 -5.35 -25.68 -41.07
C PRO A 574 -5.48 -24.35 -40.29
N ALA A 575 -5.71 -23.26 -41.01
CA ALA A 575 -5.69 -21.90 -40.46
C ALA A 575 -7.09 -21.32 -40.20
N ALA A 576 -8.16 -22.10 -40.36
CA ALA A 576 -9.55 -21.66 -40.17
C ALA A 576 -9.85 -21.14 -38.74
N SER A 577 -9.05 -21.56 -37.75
CA SER A 577 -9.10 -21.13 -36.35
C SER A 577 -7.98 -20.12 -35.98
N MET A 578 -7.28 -19.53 -36.96
CA MET A 578 -6.13 -18.64 -36.73
C MET A 578 -6.30 -17.24 -37.34
N ASP A 579 -6.02 -16.21 -36.53
CA ASP A 579 -5.81 -14.81 -36.93
C ASP A 579 -4.32 -14.63 -37.22
N VAL A 580 -3.97 -14.33 -38.48
CA VAL A 580 -2.58 -14.20 -38.94
C VAL A 580 -2.34 -12.82 -39.54
N ARG A 581 -1.29 -12.11 -39.08
CA ARG A 581 -1.04 -10.70 -39.39
C ARG A 581 0.43 -10.40 -39.63
N VAL A 582 0.72 -9.38 -40.43
CA VAL A 582 2.05 -8.76 -40.53
C VAL A 582 1.97 -7.40 -39.83
N GLY A 583 2.55 -7.29 -38.63
CA GLY A 583 2.24 -6.21 -37.68
C GLY A 583 0.73 -6.13 -37.41
N ALA A 584 0.15 -4.95 -37.56
CA ALA A 584 -1.29 -4.74 -37.46
C ALA A 584 -2.11 -5.31 -38.64
N LEU A 585 -1.49 -5.53 -39.82
CA LEU A 585 -2.17 -5.84 -41.08
C LEU A 585 -2.63 -7.31 -41.11
N LEU A 586 -3.95 -7.53 -41.16
CA LEU A 586 -4.57 -8.85 -41.26
C LEU A 586 -4.35 -9.50 -42.64
N LEU A 587 -4.00 -10.80 -42.66
CA LEU A 587 -4.03 -11.63 -43.86
C LEU A 587 -5.40 -12.34 -43.95
N PRO A 588 -6.32 -11.92 -44.85
CA PRO A 588 -7.65 -12.49 -44.92
C PRO A 588 -7.64 -13.90 -45.55
N HIS A 589 -8.60 -14.74 -45.12
CA HIS A 589 -8.91 -16.04 -45.72
C HIS A 589 -7.72 -17.01 -45.84
N LEU A 590 -6.88 -17.14 -44.81
CA LEU A 590 -5.85 -18.17 -44.78
C LEU A 590 -6.47 -19.58 -44.67
N ALA A 591 -6.08 -20.50 -45.55
CA ALA A 591 -6.52 -21.89 -45.53
C ALA A 591 -5.59 -22.78 -44.67
N ALA A 592 -4.27 -22.62 -44.84
CA ALA A 592 -3.28 -23.43 -44.12
C ALA A 592 -1.92 -22.73 -43.97
N ILE A 593 -1.23 -23.05 -42.87
CA ILE A 593 0.17 -22.76 -42.61
C ILE A 593 0.96 -24.06 -42.79
N GLN A 594 1.96 -24.07 -43.66
CA GLN A 594 2.81 -25.23 -43.94
C GLN A 594 4.26 -24.97 -43.51
N VAL A 595 4.82 -25.82 -42.66
CA VAL A 595 6.19 -25.71 -42.15
C VAL A 595 7.07 -26.78 -42.80
N SER A 596 8.00 -26.35 -43.65
CA SER A 596 8.99 -27.19 -44.32
C SER A 596 10.31 -27.24 -43.53
N ARG A 597 11.44 -27.55 -44.19
CA ARG A 597 12.78 -27.38 -43.58
C ARG A 597 13.34 -25.96 -43.69
N GLU A 598 12.94 -25.22 -44.72
CA GLU A 598 13.60 -23.96 -45.11
C GLU A 598 12.63 -22.76 -45.19
N HIS A 599 11.32 -23.02 -45.31
CA HIS A 599 10.27 -22.01 -45.44
C HIS A 599 9.00 -22.34 -44.64
N ILE A 600 8.36 -21.29 -44.12
CA ILE A 600 6.93 -21.29 -43.76
C ILE A 600 6.16 -20.85 -45.01
N THR A 601 5.20 -21.66 -45.45
CA THR A 601 4.34 -21.38 -46.61
C THR A 601 2.92 -21.09 -46.13
N LEU A 602 2.39 -19.92 -46.47
CA LEU A 602 1.02 -19.50 -46.17
C LEU A 602 0.17 -19.70 -47.43
N THR A 603 -0.91 -20.46 -47.32
CA THR A 603 -1.84 -20.74 -48.44
C THR A 603 -3.18 -20.07 -48.18
N LEU A 604 -3.64 -19.21 -49.08
CA LEU A 604 -4.95 -18.56 -49.01
C LEU A 604 -6.05 -19.48 -49.57
N ALA A 605 -7.28 -19.28 -49.12
CA ALA A 605 -8.45 -20.03 -49.60
C ALA A 605 -8.95 -19.45 -50.94
N GLY A 606 -8.99 -20.29 -51.98
CA GLY A 606 -9.59 -19.96 -53.28
C GLY A 606 -8.62 -19.51 -54.38
N GLU A 607 -7.38 -19.11 -54.06
CA GLU A 607 -6.32 -18.88 -55.05
C GLU A 607 -5.22 -19.97 -54.99
N PRO A 608 -4.52 -20.26 -56.10
CA PRO A 608 -3.30 -21.08 -56.08
C PRO A 608 -2.08 -20.33 -55.50
N THR A 609 -2.23 -19.04 -55.21
CA THR A 609 -1.18 -18.13 -54.73
C THR A 609 -0.74 -18.51 -53.31
N LYS A 610 0.56 -18.79 -53.15
CA LYS A 610 1.19 -19.13 -51.87
C LYS A 610 2.25 -18.11 -51.52
N ALA A 611 2.22 -17.56 -50.31
CA ALA A 611 3.30 -16.75 -49.78
C ALA A 611 4.34 -17.63 -49.07
N SER A 612 5.62 -17.31 -49.23
CA SER A 612 6.75 -18.06 -48.68
C SER A 612 7.63 -17.14 -47.83
N LEU A 613 7.74 -17.47 -46.55
CA LEU A 613 8.61 -16.81 -45.59
C LEU A 613 9.80 -17.75 -45.29
N PRO A 614 11.05 -17.39 -45.66
CA PRO A 614 12.22 -18.20 -45.32
C PRO A 614 12.39 -18.30 -43.80
N LEU A 615 12.58 -19.51 -43.27
CA LEU A 615 12.79 -19.74 -41.83
C LEU A 615 14.04 -19.01 -41.31
N GLY A 616 15.10 -18.92 -42.13
CA GLY A 616 16.31 -18.14 -41.83
C GLY A 616 16.13 -16.61 -41.83
N SER A 617 14.93 -16.08 -42.14
CA SER A 617 14.62 -14.65 -41.98
C SER A 617 14.02 -14.31 -40.60
N ILE A 618 13.69 -15.33 -39.79
CA ILE A 618 13.15 -15.18 -38.44
C ILE A 618 14.31 -15.09 -37.46
N TYR A 619 14.55 -13.90 -36.91
CA TYR A 619 15.68 -13.66 -35.98
C TYR A 619 15.29 -13.76 -34.50
N ARG A 620 13.99 -13.72 -34.18
CA ARG A 620 13.47 -13.87 -32.81
C ARG A 620 12.03 -14.37 -32.84
N CYS A 621 11.66 -15.22 -31.88
CA CYS A 621 10.28 -15.62 -31.64
C CYS A 621 9.86 -15.27 -30.21
N GLU A 622 8.65 -14.75 -30.05
CA GLU A 622 8.03 -14.46 -28.75
C GLU A 622 6.68 -15.18 -28.69
N GLY A 623 6.47 -16.05 -27.70
CA GLY A 623 5.25 -16.84 -27.54
C GLY A 623 4.50 -16.51 -26.26
N CYS A 624 3.19 -16.29 -26.33
CA CYS A 624 2.35 -16.13 -25.15
C CYS A 624 1.16 -17.10 -25.23
N LEU A 625 1.39 -18.34 -24.80
CA LEU A 625 0.38 -19.41 -24.82
C LEU A 625 -0.92 -19.02 -24.08
N PRO A 626 -0.91 -18.30 -22.93
CA PRO A 626 -2.15 -17.87 -22.26
C PRO A 626 -2.98 -16.85 -23.05
N LEU A 627 -2.40 -16.16 -24.04
CA LEU A 627 -3.10 -15.27 -24.98
C LEU A 627 -3.36 -15.96 -26.33
N GLY A 628 -2.92 -17.20 -26.50
CA GLY A 628 -3.01 -17.95 -27.74
C GLY A 628 -2.21 -17.34 -28.89
N CYS A 629 -1.09 -16.63 -28.65
CA CYS A 629 -0.32 -15.97 -29.71
C CYS A 629 1.16 -16.39 -29.80
N LEU A 630 1.68 -16.31 -31.03
CA LEU A 630 3.07 -16.54 -31.43
C LEU A 630 3.49 -15.39 -32.35
N ILE A 631 4.61 -14.73 -32.05
CA ILE A 631 5.12 -13.56 -32.75
C ILE A 631 6.49 -13.91 -33.33
N LEU A 632 6.58 -13.97 -34.66
CA LEU A 632 7.79 -14.31 -35.40
C LEU A 632 8.39 -13.02 -35.98
N HIS A 633 9.47 -12.53 -35.37
CA HIS A 633 10.15 -11.30 -35.79
C HIS A 633 11.01 -11.56 -37.03
N VAL A 634 10.77 -10.79 -38.09
CA VAL A 634 11.26 -11.01 -39.45
C VAL A 634 11.62 -9.69 -40.12
N SER A 635 12.77 -9.64 -40.81
CA SER A 635 13.26 -8.39 -41.42
C SER A 635 12.20 -7.69 -42.29
N ALA A 636 12.21 -6.36 -42.32
CA ALA A 636 11.25 -5.55 -43.09
C ALA A 636 11.12 -5.99 -44.56
N LYS A 637 12.22 -6.44 -45.17
CA LYS A 637 12.21 -7.05 -46.52
C LYS A 637 11.31 -8.29 -46.57
N ALA A 638 11.55 -9.28 -45.71
CA ALA A 638 10.76 -10.51 -45.65
C ALA A 638 9.28 -10.26 -45.30
N ALA A 639 9.01 -9.30 -44.41
CA ALA A 639 7.65 -8.83 -44.13
C ALA A 639 6.96 -8.27 -45.38
N SER A 640 7.65 -7.38 -46.13
CA SER A 640 7.12 -6.80 -47.37
C SER A 640 6.89 -7.84 -48.47
N GLU A 641 7.77 -8.84 -48.60
CA GLU A 641 7.64 -9.93 -49.57
C GLU A 641 6.40 -10.79 -49.29
N VAL A 642 6.11 -11.10 -48.02
CA VAL A 642 4.87 -11.82 -47.62
C VAL A 642 3.63 -10.99 -47.95
N VAL A 643 3.61 -9.68 -47.65
CA VAL A 643 2.45 -8.81 -47.93
C VAL A 643 2.18 -8.69 -49.44
N VAL A 644 3.22 -8.54 -50.26
CA VAL A 644 3.12 -8.50 -51.72
C VAL A 644 2.65 -9.83 -52.29
N GLN A 645 3.17 -10.97 -51.80
CA GLN A 645 2.75 -12.31 -52.24
C GLN A 645 1.30 -12.62 -51.84
N CYS A 646 0.83 -12.12 -50.69
CA CYS A 646 -0.57 -12.21 -50.25
C CYS A 646 -1.51 -11.17 -50.92
N ARG A 647 -1.00 -10.29 -51.80
CA ARG A 647 -1.76 -9.26 -52.54
C ARG A 647 -2.61 -8.32 -51.66
N VAL A 648 -2.24 -8.10 -50.40
CA VAL A 648 -3.02 -7.23 -49.49
C VAL A 648 -2.75 -5.76 -49.80
N HIS A 649 -3.81 -4.98 -50.00
CA HIS A 649 -3.70 -3.54 -50.29
C HIS A 649 -3.05 -2.79 -49.12
N LEU A 650 -1.94 -2.10 -49.38
CA LEU A 650 -1.17 -1.37 -48.37
C LEU A 650 -1.82 0.00 -48.06
N PRO A 651 -2.16 0.31 -46.79
CA PRO A 651 -2.68 1.63 -46.41
C PRO A 651 -1.55 2.64 -46.25
N SER A 652 -1.23 3.33 -47.35
CA SER A 652 -0.26 4.44 -47.48
C SER A 652 1.23 4.11 -47.20
N PRO A 653 2.18 4.70 -47.95
CA PRO A 653 3.61 4.50 -47.75
C PRO A 653 4.10 5.29 -46.52
N GLY A 654 3.95 4.70 -45.32
CA GLY A 654 4.44 5.28 -44.07
C GLY A 654 4.25 4.45 -42.80
N LEU A 655 3.36 3.44 -42.80
CA LEU A 655 2.99 2.65 -41.61
C LEU A 655 3.53 1.21 -41.58
N CYS A 656 4.28 0.77 -42.60
CA CYS A 656 4.74 -0.62 -42.71
C CYS A 656 6.09 -0.88 -42.01
N SER A 657 6.31 -0.29 -40.83
CA SER A 657 7.54 -0.40 -40.03
C SER A 657 7.41 -1.38 -38.87
N GLN A 658 6.82 -2.57 -39.12
CA GLN A 658 6.64 -3.61 -38.11
C GLN A 658 7.12 -4.98 -38.59
N GLU A 659 8.31 -5.34 -38.10
CA GLU A 659 9.10 -6.51 -38.47
C GLU A 659 8.60 -7.80 -37.80
N ALA A 660 7.30 -8.11 -37.89
CA ALA A 660 6.73 -9.30 -37.21
C ALA A 660 5.54 -9.94 -37.95
N LEU A 661 5.58 -11.26 -38.11
CA LEU A 661 4.42 -12.10 -38.44
C LEU A 661 3.79 -12.61 -37.13
N VAL A 662 2.57 -12.16 -36.82
CA VAL A 662 1.79 -12.57 -35.64
C VAL A 662 0.81 -13.67 -36.05
N ILE A 663 0.82 -14.79 -35.32
CA ILE A 663 -0.11 -15.91 -35.47
C ILE A 663 -0.85 -16.07 -34.14
N ARG A 664 -2.18 -16.05 -34.16
CA ARG A 664 -3.02 -16.13 -32.97
C ARG A 664 -4.17 -17.11 -33.14
N GLU A 665 -4.39 -17.96 -32.16
CA GLU A 665 -5.50 -18.91 -32.12
C GLU A 665 -6.80 -18.18 -31.67
N VAL A 666 -7.84 -18.26 -32.49
CA VAL A 666 -9.13 -17.55 -32.27
C VAL A 666 -10.05 -18.34 -31.33
N THR A 667 -9.94 -19.67 -31.36
CA THR A 667 -10.76 -20.62 -30.58
C THR A 667 -9.86 -21.54 -29.75
N GLN A 668 -9.97 -21.50 -28.42
CA GLN A 668 -9.03 -22.17 -27.51
C GLN A 668 -9.09 -23.72 -27.49
N ASP A 669 -10.08 -24.34 -28.15
CA ASP A 669 -10.31 -25.80 -28.07
C ASP A 669 -9.37 -26.65 -28.93
N GLU A 670 -8.87 -26.15 -30.08
CA GLU A 670 -8.17 -27.01 -31.06
C GLU A 670 -6.68 -27.29 -30.73
N ARG A 671 -6.07 -26.44 -29.89
CA ARG A 671 -4.67 -26.55 -29.43
C ARG A 671 -3.69 -26.81 -30.56
N GLN A 672 -3.79 -26.03 -31.63
CA GLN A 672 -2.91 -26.09 -32.80
C GLN A 672 -1.65 -25.24 -32.61
N LEU A 673 -1.75 -24.09 -31.95
CA LEU A 673 -0.62 -23.18 -31.75
C LEU A 673 0.59 -23.82 -31.02
N PRO A 674 0.43 -24.66 -29.97
CA PRO A 674 1.55 -25.35 -29.35
C PRO A 674 2.22 -26.35 -30.30
N LYS A 675 1.44 -27.06 -31.11
CA LYS A 675 1.94 -28.02 -32.12
C LYS A 675 2.73 -27.29 -33.22
N LEU A 676 2.28 -26.10 -33.62
CA LEU A 676 2.99 -25.22 -34.56
C LEU A 676 4.32 -24.69 -33.98
N ARG A 677 4.30 -24.19 -32.73
CA ARG A 677 5.51 -23.78 -31.99
C ARG A 677 6.55 -24.91 -31.95
N ASP A 678 6.12 -26.11 -31.55
CA ASP A 678 7.01 -27.27 -31.38
C ASP A 678 7.54 -27.78 -32.73
N CYS A 679 6.74 -27.69 -33.80
CA CYS A 679 7.16 -28.00 -35.15
C CYS A 679 8.24 -27.01 -35.66
N LEU A 680 8.06 -25.70 -35.45
CA LEU A 680 9.06 -24.69 -35.80
C LEU A 680 10.35 -24.87 -34.97
N ALA A 681 10.23 -25.20 -33.68
CA ALA A 681 11.38 -25.45 -32.81
C ALA A 681 12.20 -26.67 -33.26
N ALA A 682 11.52 -27.72 -33.75
CA ALA A 682 12.14 -28.90 -34.35
C ALA A 682 12.69 -28.69 -35.79
N ARG A 683 12.68 -27.45 -36.30
CA ARG A 683 13.22 -27.08 -37.62
C ARG A 683 14.28 -25.99 -37.56
N LEU A 684 14.22 -25.06 -36.61
CA LEU A 684 15.16 -23.93 -36.51
C LEU A 684 16.48 -24.25 -35.76
N SER A 685 16.57 -25.39 -35.07
CA SER A 685 17.84 -26.01 -34.63
C SER A 685 18.83 -25.19 -33.78
N ALA A 686 18.40 -24.06 -33.19
CA ALA A 686 19.17 -23.25 -32.24
C ALA A 686 18.46 -23.17 -30.88
N ALA A 687 19.22 -23.21 -29.78
CA ALA A 687 18.67 -23.55 -28.45
C ALA A 687 17.88 -22.45 -27.71
N THR A 688 17.80 -21.22 -28.25
CA THR A 688 17.33 -20.03 -27.52
C THR A 688 16.45 -19.08 -28.34
N TRP A 689 15.82 -19.55 -29.43
CA TRP A 689 15.09 -18.67 -30.37
C TRP A 689 13.66 -18.29 -29.95
N VAL A 690 13.02 -19.03 -29.03
CA VAL A 690 11.68 -18.71 -28.49
C VAL A 690 11.79 -18.15 -27.08
N GLN A 691 11.33 -16.91 -26.89
CA GLN A 691 11.09 -16.33 -25.57
C GLN A 691 9.61 -16.49 -25.21
N GLU A 692 9.32 -17.13 -24.07
CA GLU A 692 7.95 -17.14 -23.54
C GLU A 692 7.68 -15.82 -22.81
N LEU A 693 6.59 -15.13 -23.18
CA LEU A 693 6.15 -13.87 -22.59
C LEU A 693 5.07 -14.13 -21.54
N SER A 694 5.16 -13.43 -20.40
CA SER A 694 4.06 -13.39 -19.44
C SER A 694 2.78 -12.79 -20.06
N PRO A 695 1.58 -13.09 -19.53
CA PRO A 695 0.32 -12.54 -20.07
C PRO A 695 0.27 -11.01 -20.11
N ARG A 696 1.04 -10.33 -19.25
CA ARG A 696 1.19 -8.87 -19.26
C ARG A 696 2.07 -8.41 -20.42
N GLN A 697 3.29 -8.93 -20.52
CA GLN A 697 4.23 -8.62 -21.61
C GLN A 697 3.64 -8.96 -22.97
N GLY A 698 2.91 -10.06 -23.09
CA GLY A 698 2.22 -10.45 -24.33
C GLY A 698 1.15 -9.43 -24.76
N ARG A 699 0.38 -8.85 -23.82
CA ARG A 699 -0.59 -7.78 -24.10
C ARG A 699 0.11 -6.48 -24.50
N GLU A 700 1.11 -6.06 -23.73
CA GLU A 700 1.92 -4.86 -24.03
C GLU A 700 2.60 -4.97 -25.41
N LYS A 701 3.10 -6.17 -25.76
CA LYS A 701 3.70 -6.46 -27.07
C LYS A 701 2.68 -6.46 -28.20
N LEU A 702 1.52 -7.13 -28.04
CA LEU A 702 0.46 -7.11 -29.06
C LEU A 702 -0.07 -5.69 -29.32
N LEU A 703 -0.22 -4.87 -28.26
CA LEU A 703 -0.57 -3.46 -28.40
C LEU A 703 0.51 -2.66 -29.15
N SER A 704 1.80 -2.90 -28.89
CA SER A 704 2.89 -2.27 -29.66
C SER A 704 2.89 -2.66 -31.16
N LEU A 705 2.34 -3.83 -31.49
CA LEU A 705 2.14 -4.32 -32.86
C LEU A 705 0.75 -3.94 -33.44
N GLY A 706 0.00 -3.06 -32.78
CA GLY A 706 -1.33 -2.61 -33.23
C GLY A 706 -2.42 -3.69 -33.22
N VAL A 707 -2.20 -4.82 -32.52
CA VAL A 707 -3.13 -5.95 -32.46
C VAL A 707 -4.03 -5.85 -31.21
N SER A 708 -5.23 -5.30 -31.40
CA SER A 708 -6.25 -5.24 -30.34
C SER A 708 -6.72 -6.64 -29.91
N TYR A 709 -6.80 -6.87 -28.60
CA TYR A 709 -7.38 -8.09 -28.02
C TYR A 709 -8.75 -7.79 -27.36
N PRO A 710 -9.71 -8.74 -27.38
CA PRO A 710 -11.02 -8.53 -26.75
C PRO A 710 -10.88 -8.49 -25.22
N GLY A 711 -10.87 -7.28 -24.66
CA GLY A 711 -10.80 -7.06 -23.22
C GLY A 711 -10.92 -5.61 -22.75
N GLN A 712 -11.19 -4.65 -23.64
CA GLN A 712 -11.35 -3.23 -23.29
C GLN A 712 -12.82 -2.77 -23.14
N ASN A 713 -13.79 -3.55 -23.64
CA ASN A 713 -15.21 -3.17 -23.62
C ASN A 713 -15.97 -3.82 -22.44
N LEU A 714 -15.57 -3.50 -21.20
CA LEU A 714 -16.36 -3.84 -20.00
C LEU A 714 -16.41 -2.72 -18.94
N GLU A 715 -16.22 -1.47 -19.33
CA GLU A 715 -16.48 -0.27 -18.52
C GLU A 715 -17.81 0.41 -18.92
N SER A 716 -18.84 -0.36 -19.26
CA SER A 716 -20.21 0.14 -19.57
C SER A 716 -21.27 -0.96 -19.45
N ALA A 717 -21.41 -1.56 -18.27
CA ALA A 717 -22.56 -2.41 -17.92
C ALA A 717 -22.80 -2.41 -16.41
N GLU A 718 -23.98 -1.99 -15.97
CA GLU A 718 -24.40 -2.16 -14.57
C GLU A 718 -24.72 -3.65 -14.30
N PRO A 719 -24.28 -4.23 -13.16
CA PRO A 719 -24.64 -5.59 -12.80
C PRO A 719 -26.09 -5.67 -12.32
N PRO A 720 -26.89 -6.65 -12.78
CA PRO A 720 -28.26 -6.83 -12.28
C PRO A 720 -28.26 -7.27 -10.81
N GLY A 721 -29.24 -6.79 -10.04
CA GLY A 721 -29.35 -7.07 -8.61
C GLY A 721 -29.55 -8.55 -8.28
N PRO A 722 -29.04 -9.03 -7.13
CA PRO A 722 -29.08 -10.45 -6.77
C PRO A 722 -30.49 -10.92 -6.44
N GLN A 723 -30.97 -11.93 -7.17
CA GLN A 723 -32.14 -12.72 -6.77
C GLN A 723 -31.75 -13.71 -5.66
N GLY A 724 -32.64 -13.90 -4.69
CA GLY A 724 -32.36 -14.71 -3.49
C GLY A 724 -32.37 -16.21 -3.74
N ALA A 725 -31.48 -16.93 -3.06
CA ALA A 725 -31.48 -18.38 -2.94
C ALA A 725 -31.46 -18.78 -1.44
N SER A 726 -32.17 -19.85 -1.09
CA SER A 726 -32.42 -20.23 0.31
C SER A 726 -31.16 -20.62 1.09
N ALA A 727 -31.14 -20.26 2.38
CA ALA A 727 -30.20 -20.79 3.36
C ALA A 727 -30.72 -22.12 3.95
N PRO A 728 -29.84 -23.07 4.33
CA PRO A 728 -30.20 -24.27 5.07
C PRO A 728 -30.41 -24.00 6.57
N GLU A 729 -31.10 -24.89 7.26
CA GLU A 729 -31.48 -24.75 8.68
C GLU A 729 -30.32 -24.98 9.66
N PRO A 730 -30.26 -24.26 10.81
CA PRO A 730 -29.32 -24.53 11.88
C PRO A 730 -29.89 -25.52 12.93
N ILE A 731 -29.03 -26.43 13.40
CA ILE A 731 -29.36 -27.42 14.45
C ILE A 731 -29.45 -26.74 15.83
N ALA A 732 -30.44 -27.11 16.64
CA ALA A 732 -30.69 -26.54 17.96
C ALA A 732 -29.79 -27.11 19.07
N ALA A 733 -29.43 -26.27 20.04
CA ALA A 733 -28.81 -26.67 21.30
C ALA A 733 -29.39 -25.91 22.51
N VAL A 734 -29.65 -26.67 23.56
CA VAL A 734 -30.22 -26.34 24.88
C VAL A 734 -29.68 -25.03 25.49
N GLY A 735 -30.57 -24.25 26.14
CA GLY A 735 -30.21 -23.05 26.89
C GLY A 735 -30.37 -23.18 28.42
N THR A 736 -29.96 -22.15 29.15
CA THR A 736 -30.15 -21.98 30.61
C THR A 736 -30.44 -20.52 30.96
N ALA A 737 -30.96 -20.26 32.16
CA ALA A 737 -31.83 -19.12 32.42
C ALA A 737 -31.18 -17.87 33.05
N GLY A 738 -31.64 -16.70 32.57
CA GLY A 738 -32.24 -15.68 33.44
C GLY A 738 -31.32 -14.74 34.25
N GLN A 739 -31.24 -13.48 33.80
CA GLN A 739 -31.10 -12.32 34.69
C GLN A 739 -31.70 -11.07 34.03
N GLN A 740 -32.31 -10.17 34.82
CA GLN A 740 -32.95 -8.94 34.34
C GLN A 740 -31.96 -7.75 34.33
N PRO A 741 -32.06 -6.82 33.35
CA PRO A 741 -31.19 -5.65 33.29
C PRO A 741 -31.61 -4.53 34.26
N ARG A 742 -30.63 -3.81 34.81
CA ARG A 742 -30.84 -2.53 35.50
C ARG A 742 -30.81 -1.35 34.50
N PRO A 743 -31.41 -0.18 34.83
CA PRO A 743 -31.52 0.95 33.89
C PRO A 743 -30.17 1.61 33.55
N LEU A 744 -30.10 2.20 32.35
CA LEU A 744 -28.97 3.00 31.87
C LEU A 744 -29.09 4.47 32.31
N LEU A 745 -27.95 5.10 32.63
CA LEU A 745 -27.85 6.55 32.82
C LEU A 745 -27.46 7.25 31.49
N PRO A 746 -27.97 8.46 31.19
CA PRO A 746 -27.65 9.14 29.93
C PRO A 746 -26.19 9.62 29.85
N TRP A 747 -25.56 9.45 28.68
CA TRP A 747 -24.25 10.03 28.37
C TRP A 747 -24.42 11.37 27.64
N HIS A 748 -23.79 12.43 28.13
CA HIS A 748 -23.76 13.75 27.47
C HIS A 748 -22.50 13.93 26.59
N PRO A 749 -22.63 14.49 25.37
CA PRO A 749 -21.49 14.68 24.47
C PRO A 749 -20.67 15.94 24.82
N TYR A 750 -19.39 15.76 25.19
CA TYR A 750 -18.46 16.86 25.48
C TYR A 750 -17.87 17.48 24.20
N GLY A 751 -18.62 18.39 23.56
CA GLY A 751 -18.10 19.26 22.51
C GLY A 751 -17.29 20.44 23.07
N ARG A 752 -15.95 20.34 23.09
CA ARG A 752 -15.07 21.41 23.61
C ARG A 752 -15.01 22.63 22.67
N LYS A 753 -15.98 23.54 22.78
CA LYS A 753 -15.84 24.93 22.28
C LYS A 753 -14.60 25.57 22.95
N ARG A 754 -13.81 26.33 22.19
CA ARG A 754 -12.86 27.31 22.74
C ARG A 754 -13.25 28.68 22.18
N ALA A 755 -13.30 29.69 23.04
CA ALA A 755 -13.68 31.04 22.62
C ALA A 755 -12.55 31.71 21.82
N GLY A 756 -12.94 32.56 20.87
CA GLY A 756 -12.07 33.44 20.09
C GLY A 756 -12.81 34.74 19.83
N GLU A 757 -12.06 35.84 19.87
CA GLU A 757 -12.47 37.25 19.87
C GLU A 757 -13.72 37.63 19.05
N ALA A 758 -14.73 38.19 19.73
CA ALA A 758 -15.82 38.91 19.08
C ALA A 758 -15.44 40.40 18.93
N VAL A 759 -14.92 40.77 17.76
CA VAL A 759 -14.76 42.19 17.40
C VAL A 759 -16.14 42.77 17.06
N LEU A 760 -16.64 43.68 17.89
CA LEU A 760 -17.91 44.39 17.67
C LEU A 760 -17.65 45.83 17.21
N PRO A 761 -18.16 46.25 16.03
CA PRO A 761 -18.08 47.64 15.59
C PRO A 761 -19.09 48.53 16.36
N GLN A 762 -18.73 49.80 16.56
CA GLN A 762 -19.63 50.81 17.12
C GLN A 762 -20.64 51.30 16.07
N LEU A 763 -21.89 51.57 16.48
CA LEU A 763 -22.69 52.66 15.89
C LEU A 763 -23.86 53.12 16.81
N GLU A 764 -23.57 54.21 17.53
CA GLU A 764 -24.45 55.33 17.94
C GLU A 764 -25.88 55.16 18.55
N LYS A 765 -26.00 55.76 19.75
CA LYS A 765 -27.08 56.69 20.20
C LYS A 765 -28.52 56.17 20.37
N LYS A 766 -28.93 56.10 21.65
CA LYS A 766 -29.86 57.11 22.23
C LYS A 766 -29.76 57.20 23.76
N SER A 767 -30.26 58.31 24.30
CA SER A 767 -30.16 58.79 25.70
C SER A 767 -30.92 57.87 26.71
N LYS A 768 -30.83 58.02 28.05
CA LYS A 768 -30.84 59.27 28.85
C LYS A 768 -30.56 59.04 30.36
N VAL A 769 -30.18 60.11 31.07
CA VAL A 769 -30.16 60.32 32.55
C VAL A 769 -29.00 59.72 33.38
N LEU A 770 -28.22 60.65 33.96
CA LEU A 770 -27.36 60.56 35.16
C LEU A 770 -28.11 61.25 36.33
N PRO A 771 -27.83 61.02 37.64
CA PRO A 771 -26.52 61.23 38.29
C PRO A 771 -26.16 60.15 39.37
N ALA A 772 -25.11 60.22 40.19
CA ALA A 772 -24.13 61.28 40.51
C ALA A 772 -22.73 60.74 40.85
N GLU A 773 -21.72 61.62 40.79
CA GLU A 773 -20.34 61.48 41.34
C GLU A 773 -20.25 62.05 42.78
N PRO A 774 -19.08 62.04 43.50
CA PRO A 774 -17.76 61.44 43.21
C PRO A 774 -17.45 60.27 44.21
N ALA A 775 -16.25 59.76 44.52
CA ALA A 775 -14.82 60.03 44.20
C ALA A 775 -14.03 58.68 44.29
N GLY A 776 -12.69 58.56 44.25
CA GLY A 776 -11.57 59.50 44.12
C GLY A 776 -10.21 58.75 44.18
N CYS A 777 -9.12 59.39 43.73
CA CYS A 777 -7.74 58.84 43.67
C CYS A 777 -7.10 58.54 45.05
N ALA A 778 -5.99 57.79 45.23
CA ALA A 778 -5.26 56.75 44.46
C ALA A 778 -4.04 56.25 45.29
N TRP A 779 -3.16 55.42 44.70
CA TRP A 779 -1.79 55.05 45.14
C TRP A 779 -1.55 53.91 46.16
N LEU A 780 -0.36 53.30 46.00
CA LEU A 780 0.32 52.27 46.82
C LEU A 780 1.30 52.99 47.82
N PRO A 781 2.30 52.38 48.52
CA PRO A 781 2.70 50.96 48.69
C PRO A 781 3.14 50.51 50.12
N TYR A 782 3.47 49.20 50.27
CA TYR A 782 4.50 48.58 51.16
C TYR A 782 4.48 48.69 52.72
N GLY A 783 5.05 47.67 53.40
CA GLY A 783 5.44 47.67 54.83
C GLY A 783 4.70 46.63 55.71
N GLN A 784 5.10 45.36 55.80
CA GLN A 784 6.12 44.72 56.69
C GLN A 784 5.81 44.60 58.21
N SER A 785 5.84 43.33 58.68
CA SER A 785 6.43 42.82 59.95
C SER A 785 5.64 42.81 61.28
N ALA A 786 5.65 41.61 61.91
CA ALA A 786 5.28 41.25 63.31
C ALA A 786 3.81 41.47 63.76
N GLY A 787 3.25 40.68 64.70
CA GLY A 787 3.75 39.49 65.41
C GLY A 787 2.80 39.02 66.53
N VAL A 788 3.32 38.21 67.48
CA VAL A 788 2.76 37.87 68.82
C VAL A 788 1.62 36.83 68.92
N LYS A 789 1.87 35.77 69.71
CA LYS A 789 0.90 34.92 70.46
C LYS A 789 0.99 35.27 71.96
N PRO A 790 -0.02 34.98 72.81
CA PRO A 790 -0.04 33.74 73.63
C PRO A 790 -1.47 33.18 73.85
N THR A 791 -1.78 32.12 74.60
CA THR A 791 -1.00 31.08 75.34
C THR A 791 -1.01 29.74 74.54
N SER A 792 -1.57 28.55 74.89
CA SER A 792 -2.14 27.87 76.09
C SER A 792 -2.36 26.36 75.75
N HIS A 793 -2.50 25.39 76.66
CA HIS A 793 -1.87 25.18 77.98
C HIS A 793 -2.04 23.69 78.43
N SER A 794 -0.95 23.00 78.83
CA SER A 794 -0.92 21.65 79.50
C SER A 794 -1.41 20.42 78.70
N ALA A 795 -0.88 19.18 78.85
CA ALA A 795 0.24 18.63 79.62
C ALA A 795 0.90 17.44 78.82
N ALA A 796 2.22 17.24 78.83
CA ALA A 796 3.00 16.31 79.70
C ALA A 796 2.87 14.79 79.40
N LEU A 797 3.90 13.93 79.40
CA LEU A 797 5.38 14.08 79.54
C LEU A 797 6.10 12.76 79.12
N LEU A 798 7.29 12.84 78.49
CA LEU A 798 8.39 11.82 78.40
C LEU A 798 8.07 10.43 77.80
N GLY A 799 9.01 9.60 77.29
CA GLY A 799 10.48 9.64 77.10
C GLY A 799 10.99 8.18 76.89
N SER A 800 12.18 7.83 76.39
CA SER A 800 13.31 8.56 75.78
C SER A 800 14.40 7.56 75.32
N HIS A 801 15.41 8.02 74.56
CA HIS A 801 16.71 7.36 74.25
C HIS A 801 16.82 6.30 73.12
N SER A 802 17.70 6.61 72.17
CA SER A 802 18.55 5.71 71.35
C SER A 802 19.84 5.33 72.16
N PRO A 803 20.82 4.48 71.72
CA PRO A 803 21.43 4.44 70.37
C PRO A 803 21.89 3.04 69.84
N GLU A 804 22.52 3.07 68.65
CA GLU A 804 23.66 2.26 68.13
C GLU A 804 23.86 0.77 68.47
N GLY A 805 24.30 -0.03 67.47
CA GLY A 805 24.87 -1.37 67.73
C GLY A 805 24.94 -2.33 66.52
N THR A 806 26.03 -2.27 65.75
CA THR A 806 26.40 -3.21 64.67
C THR A 806 26.52 -4.69 65.11
N PHE A 807 26.14 -5.67 64.26
CA PHE A 807 27.06 -6.67 63.63
C PHE A 807 26.33 -7.81 62.86
N HIS A 808 26.98 -8.34 61.81
CA HIS A 808 26.72 -9.64 61.12
C HIS A 808 27.44 -10.81 61.86
N PRO A 809 27.39 -12.11 61.47
CA PRO A 809 26.81 -12.77 60.27
C PRO A 809 26.01 -14.08 60.56
N GLY A 810 25.69 -14.88 59.53
CA GLY A 810 25.41 -16.33 59.68
C GLY A 810 24.33 -16.91 58.74
N SER A 811 24.63 -18.04 58.08
CA SER A 811 23.71 -18.82 57.21
C SER A 811 23.97 -20.33 57.43
N PRO A 812 23.30 -21.25 56.71
CA PRO A 812 21.86 -21.55 56.60
C PRO A 812 21.52 -22.88 57.37
N PRO A 813 20.32 -23.50 57.26
CA PRO A 813 20.08 -24.47 56.17
C PRO A 813 18.61 -24.65 55.71
N CYS A 814 18.43 -25.40 54.61
CA CYS A 814 17.18 -26.03 54.14
C CYS A 814 17.11 -27.51 54.67
N PRO A 815 16.11 -28.40 54.36
CA PRO A 815 15.06 -28.36 53.31
C PRO A 815 13.67 -28.94 53.70
N MET A 816 12.84 -29.26 52.69
CA MET A 816 11.58 -30.06 52.71
C MET A 816 10.31 -29.34 53.25
N ALA A 817 9.12 -29.47 52.67
CA ALA A 817 8.71 -30.14 51.41
C ALA A 817 7.37 -29.59 50.82
N GLU A 818 7.16 -29.91 49.54
CA GLU A 818 5.87 -30.06 48.82
C GLU A 818 4.97 -28.84 48.48
N THR A 819 4.00 -29.11 47.60
CA THR A 819 3.37 -28.21 46.60
C THR A 819 1.84 -28.48 46.50
N PRO A 820 1.02 -27.82 45.64
CA PRO A 820 1.26 -26.69 44.73
C PRO A 820 0.26 -25.50 44.87
N GLY A 821 0.54 -24.39 44.17
CA GLY A 821 -0.43 -23.31 43.92
C GLY A 821 -0.13 -22.61 42.59
N SER A 822 -1.14 -22.34 41.77
CA SER A 822 -0.96 -21.91 40.37
C SER A 822 -1.96 -20.84 39.93
N GLU A 823 -1.47 -19.63 39.64
CA GLU A 823 -2.21 -18.60 38.91
C GLU A 823 -1.28 -17.86 37.90
N PRO A 824 -1.69 -17.67 36.63
CA PRO A 824 -0.96 -16.87 35.66
C PRO A 824 -1.48 -15.43 35.62
N SER A 825 -0.59 -14.43 35.79
CA SER A 825 -0.95 -13.01 35.63
C SER A 825 -1.21 -12.63 34.16
N ALA A 826 -2.25 -11.84 33.91
CA ALA A 826 -2.72 -11.51 32.57
C ALA A 826 -1.99 -10.30 31.94
N VAL A 827 -1.83 -10.34 30.60
CA VAL A 827 -1.26 -9.24 29.80
C VAL A 827 -2.38 -8.34 29.25
N PRO A 828 -2.31 -7.00 29.41
CA PRO A 828 -3.30 -6.09 28.83
C PRO A 828 -3.01 -5.84 27.34
N CYS A 829 -3.84 -6.39 26.45
CA CYS A 829 -3.86 -6.07 25.02
C CYS A 829 -5.24 -5.53 24.62
N ALA A 830 -5.33 -4.22 24.35
CA ALA A 830 -6.57 -3.56 23.94
C ALA A 830 -6.42 -2.89 22.57
N ALA A 831 -6.88 -3.57 21.52
CA ALA A 831 -6.96 -3.05 20.16
C ALA A 831 -8.36 -3.35 19.58
N GLY A 832 -9.31 -2.43 19.79
CA GLY A 832 -10.70 -2.62 19.40
C GLY A 832 -10.95 -2.41 17.89
N LEU A 833 -11.15 -3.50 17.15
CA LEU A 833 -11.64 -3.44 15.78
C LEU A 833 -13.18 -3.38 15.77
N LEU A 834 -13.74 -2.23 15.38
CA LEU A 834 -15.19 -2.05 15.25
C LEU A 834 -15.70 -2.63 13.92
N TRP A 835 -16.31 -3.83 13.99
CA TRP A 835 -17.17 -4.35 12.92
C TRP A 835 -18.60 -3.81 13.07
N ALA A 836 -19.10 -3.10 12.05
CA ALA A 836 -20.47 -2.63 11.99
C ALA A 836 -21.39 -3.68 11.36
N GLY A 837 -21.96 -4.57 12.19
CA GLY A 837 -23.01 -5.50 11.75
C GLY A 837 -24.35 -4.78 11.53
N ALA A 838 -24.90 -4.87 10.33
CA ALA A 838 -26.26 -4.39 10.05
C ALA A 838 -27.29 -5.32 10.72
N ASN A 839 -28.29 -4.76 11.40
CA ASN A 839 -29.32 -5.52 12.08
C ASN A 839 -30.72 -5.03 11.67
N GLN A 840 -31.65 -5.95 11.39
CA GLN A 840 -32.99 -5.62 10.91
C GLN A 840 -33.92 -5.26 12.09
N GLY A 841 -34.74 -4.22 11.94
CA GLY A 841 -35.67 -3.75 12.98
C GLY A 841 -37.00 -3.32 12.37
N GLY A 842 -38.09 -3.99 12.75
CA GLY A 842 -39.39 -3.89 12.07
C GLY A 842 -40.15 -2.57 12.25
N CYS A 843 -40.93 -2.21 11.24
CA CYS A 843 -41.80 -1.03 11.23
C CYS A 843 -42.91 -1.09 12.30
N ARG A 844 -43.25 0.07 12.87
CA ARG A 844 -44.58 0.33 13.47
C ARG A 844 -45.18 1.59 12.86
N LYS A 845 -46.51 1.59 12.69
CA LYS A 845 -47.28 2.62 12.00
C LYS A 845 -47.51 3.86 12.88
N PRO A 846 -47.56 5.08 12.33
CA PRO A 846 -48.37 6.18 12.88
C PRO A 846 -49.88 5.96 12.57
N PRO A 847 -50.80 6.63 13.28
CA PRO A 847 -52.25 6.48 13.09
C PRO A 847 -52.79 7.27 11.88
N SER A 848 -54.00 6.91 11.44
CA SER A 848 -54.66 7.41 10.23
C SER A 848 -55.89 8.27 10.51
N VAL A 849 -56.05 9.40 9.80
CA VAL A 849 -57.31 10.15 9.68
C VAL A 849 -57.49 10.64 8.22
N THR A 850 -58.27 9.87 7.46
CA THR A 850 -59.38 10.26 6.53
C THR A 850 -59.51 11.72 6.06
N VAL A 851 -59.92 12.07 4.81
CA VAL A 851 -60.41 11.30 3.62
C VAL A 851 -60.57 12.26 2.40
N LYS A 852 -60.88 11.73 1.20
CA LYS A 852 -61.40 12.39 -0.03
C LYS A 852 -60.39 13.18 -0.90
N GLU A 853 -60.52 13.27 -2.23
CA GLU A 853 -60.96 12.35 -3.32
C GLU A 853 -60.76 13.10 -4.67
N GLU A 854 -60.96 12.42 -5.82
CA GLU A 854 -61.03 12.98 -7.20
C GLU A 854 -59.75 13.65 -7.78
N GLU A 855 -59.50 13.63 -9.11
CA GLU A 855 -59.66 12.50 -10.04
C GLU A 855 -58.66 12.63 -11.22
N ALA A 856 -58.79 11.79 -12.26
CA ALA A 856 -57.83 11.60 -13.34
C ALA A 856 -57.62 12.81 -14.28
N ASN A 857 -56.42 12.97 -14.86
CA ASN A 857 -56.17 12.46 -16.22
C ASN A 857 -54.71 12.60 -16.72
N LEU A 858 -54.37 11.71 -17.65
CA LEU A 858 -53.24 11.68 -18.60
C LEU A 858 -53.87 11.66 -20.02
N PRO A 859 -53.14 11.72 -21.17
CA PRO A 859 -51.75 12.11 -21.49
C PRO A 859 -51.82 13.23 -22.60
N PRO A 860 -51.12 13.24 -23.76
CA PRO A 860 -49.79 12.72 -24.20
C PRO A 860 -48.90 13.73 -24.98
N GLU A 861 -47.67 13.28 -25.36
CA GLU A 861 -46.88 13.74 -26.53
C GLU A 861 -46.34 15.21 -26.54
N LYS A 862 -45.32 15.64 -27.32
CA LYS A 862 -44.63 15.04 -28.49
C LYS A 862 -43.14 15.48 -28.61
N THR A 863 -42.42 14.82 -29.52
CA THR A 863 -40.96 14.86 -29.79
C THR A 863 -40.35 16.14 -30.43
N ARG A 864 -39.10 16.47 -30.05
CA ARG A 864 -37.94 16.93 -30.90
C ARG A 864 -38.05 18.27 -31.69
N PRO A 865 -36.95 18.80 -32.29
CA PRO A 865 -35.56 18.97 -31.83
C PRO A 865 -35.01 20.40 -32.15
N HIS A 866 -33.68 20.53 -32.38
CA HIS A 866 -32.83 21.67 -32.80
C HIS A 866 -32.07 22.36 -31.65
N LEU A 867 -30.73 22.46 -31.67
CA LEU A 867 -29.74 22.99 -32.64
C LEU A 867 -29.55 24.52 -32.54
N LEU A 868 -28.72 24.93 -31.58
CA LEU A 868 -27.48 25.68 -31.81
C LEU A 868 -26.49 25.41 -30.66
#